data_AF-A0A3L7NK54-F1
#
_entry.id   AF-A0A3L7NK54-F1
#
_cell.length_a   1.000
_cell.length_b   1.000
_cell.length_c   1.000
_cell.angle_alpha   90.00
_cell.angle_beta   90.00
_cell.angle_gamma   90.00
#
_symmetry.space_group_name_H-M   'P 1'
#
loop_
_entity.id
_entity.type
_entity.pdbx_description
1 polymer ?
#
loop_
_entity_poly.entity_id
_entity_poly.type
_entity_poly.pdbx_seq_one_letter_code
_entity_poly.pdbx_strand_id
1 'polypeptide(L)'
;MSKSATSRLAEEKASLKRRKLVRRSRLRKAFAWVLASALTTQSLFAQNAQNAGSPSAGGLVNQMGASLQRLEQNGPGLFYYGVNGADRGLGYQGSYMTVGGFIPYAEDDMGGFWSADLRGHLSNYGGFFSNVGVVRQQFLGGALGTFGLYWDYDGDLNQYPTSIAGGNSFGHAYSQIGLSGALLTDFGNLRSNGYMPTGTTGFTQGSPGSPFYQNVIMAQYGLDAALTGVDLEVGAYIPGLADWAGMWSVGGYAFGNIKDKYSNGTPVVPNFGGVYSRIDVTLANNWDFQIQANNDSYFDWTGYARLTYRVGGSRRRSVADQIEQPPQRNEHIVRAHNTPIVAINPATGTPWRVIHVNNTSHSLGTAESPYPTLAQGNAAATNPWDIVFVDQGDGTATGYNTAFSFQAANQYLVGNGAAFYVPTANAGLINIATNLDGTKPLLTNPSGASVIIGSAGAGAVVSNFQITGSNIGIQGTGLLSSGIARTGPVPFADTTGTSIINNVFISGNSTTAPQAGVVLDSTTNGDITFFASSIAGMTKDAIRIEGGNANVNFQGSISNASPTSYAVNIANTTGGTVNLAVGGTPANSGVNNEIVDTGGLGIQIQTTGSAAINIGNASLTDNVNYSINVENDNSGSINFTDATINNNTALAAIRIVGPGSATVLSYNGTVTNTNGFLLSVNDLGAGSNVILTGGANPSFVDTGDGIQIVGNSGALSVQNARIGSKQNGVLISNSNGSHTFTNLNVTAAAGAGNAGVNIQNSNIVNFVNADITTSGVAGLLGNTVGSLTINGGSTVNTTGAAAISLTGVVGGTTTLESIASTDSTTFGVLLDNVSGTFGTTGGITLTNPGSDGFVMRNSPALTVTVPSLTVTQSGTALTTFGNAVVLQNNAMSLGQVTFNTVNLTTENGVGLFLRDADVLIGGGSIAATGGAAIDANATSTNINDIGITLASASSSNSAATGISIVSSDNTSGYPGVSIGSTTVANAGTFGVYLKNNIPNIPGSGVLAAFGSLNVTGSGQAGVYVQNTNASFSGATIGTSGTHAVELVAQIGENTTVAVSGSQLSGATNNGVNILATGGTVNATILNNQIGATGNSINAITQDNAATISLNLNGNSGIGGGAPTAGTIVLNNTAAGTFNVTQSAVVGPPVVSLGLVISQDNTSAVDITTISGTLTEGQIIPAP
;
A
#
# COMPACT_ATOMS: atom_id res chain seq x y z
N MET A 1 89.23 85.56 69.00
CA MET A 1 89.21 84.60 67.88
C MET A 1 87.96 83.73 68.01
N SER A 2 86.90 83.96 67.23
CA SER A 2 85.74 83.05 67.05
C SER A 2 84.60 83.76 66.30
N LYS A 3 84.70 83.83 64.97
CA LYS A 3 83.58 84.13 64.06
C LYS A 3 83.88 83.47 62.70
N SER A 4 83.62 82.16 62.57
CA SER A 4 83.74 81.46 61.26
C SER A 4 82.88 80.20 61.11
N ALA A 5 82.01 79.86 62.08
CA ALA A 5 81.15 78.66 61.97
C ALA A 5 79.71 78.99 61.50
N THR A 6 79.20 80.19 61.77
CA THR A 6 77.81 80.55 61.48
C THR A 6 77.54 81.02 60.05
N SER A 7 78.54 81.48 59.29
CA SER A 7 78.35 81.89 57.89
C SER A 7 78.31 80.70 56.91
N ARG A 8 79.12 79.66 57.15
CA ARG A 8 79.14 78.46 56.29
C ARG A 8 77.84 77.66 56.34
N LEU A 9 77.19 77.56 57.49
CA LEU A 9 75.90 76.85 57.63
C LEU A 9 74.73 77.58 56.95
N ALA A 10 74.81 78.91 56.82
CA ALA A 10 73.79 79.71 56.14
C ALA A 10 73.92 79.64 54.62
N GLU A 11 75.15 79.61 54.08
CA GLU A 11 75.41 79.45 52.64
C GLU A 11 75.07 78.05 52.14
N GLU A 12 75.32 77.00 52.93
CA GLU A 12 74.99 75.62 52.57
C GLU A 12 73.47 75.38 52.55
N LYS A 13 72.72 75.95 53.51
CA LYS A 13 71.25 75.94 53.51
C LYS A 13 70.65 76.75 52.35
N ALA A 14 71.27 77.86 51.95
CA ALA A 14 70.84 78.67 50.81
C ALA A 14 71.11 77.96 49.46
N SER A 15 72.25 77.27 49.33
CA SER A 15 72.61 76.42 48.20
C SER A 15 71.63 75.25 48.01
N LEU A 16 71.31 74.52 49.09
CA LEU A 16 70.33 73.43 49.10
C LEU A 16 68.91 73.91 48.77
N LYS A 17 68.49 75.08 49.27
CA LYS A 17 67.21 75.69 48.88
C LYS A 17 67.17 76.06 47.40
N ARG A 18 68.24 76.61 46.82
CA ARG A 18 68.31 76.93 45.38
C ARG A 18 68.29 75.67 44.49
N ARG A 19 69.01 74.61 44.86
CA ARG A 19 68.98 73.33 44.13
C ARG A 19 67.61 72.64 44.20
N LYS A 20 66.94 72.68 45.36
CA LYS A 20 65.55 72.18 45.51
C LYS A 20 64.54 72.99 44.69
N LEU A 21 64.71 74.32 44.58
CA LEU A 21 63.81 75.16 43.79
C LEU A 21 63.96 74.92 42.27
N VAL A 22 65.19 74.75 41.78
CA VAL A 22 65.46 74.46 40.35
C VAL A 22 64.99 73.06 39.97
N ARG A 23 65.15 72.05 40.85
CA ARG A 23 64.60 70.69 40.62
C ARG A 23 63.05 70.71 40.59
N ARG A 24 62.41 71.48 41.49
CA ARG A 24 60.95 71.68 41.49
C ARG A 24 60.44 72.43 40.26
N SER A 25 61.18 73.40 39.72
CA SER A 25 60.75 74.13 38.52
C SER A 25 60.88 73.28 37.25
N ARG A 26 61.89 72.40 37.17
CA ARG A 26 62.04 71.44 36.07
C ARG A 26 60.98 70.34 36.10
N LEU A 27 60.68 69.79 37.29
CA LEU A 27 59.57 68.84 37.49
C LEU A 27 58.21 69.47 37.17
N ARG A 28 57.94 70.71 37.58
CA ARG A 28 56.69 71.42 37.23
C ARG A 28 56.55 71.67 35.73
N LYS A 29 57.66 71.97 35.03
CA LYS A 29 57.64 72.15 33.57
C LYS A 29 57.44 70.83 32.82
N ALA A 30 58.06 69.74 33.27
CA ALA A 30 57.84 68.40 32.70
C ALA A 30 56.39 67.92 32.95
N PHE A 31 55.86 68.13 34.15
CA PHE A 31 54.48 67.79 34.50
C PHE A 31 53.45 68.63 33.73
N ALA A 32 53.72 69.91 33.49
CA ALA A 32 52.88 70.78 32.68
C ALA A 32 52.89 70.41 31.18
N TRP A 33 54.00 69.89 30.65
CA TRP A 33 54.07 69.37 29.28
C TRP A 33 53.26 68.09 29.10
N VAL A 34 53.31 67.17 30.07
CA VAL A 34 52.50 65.93 30.06
C VAL A 34 51.00 66.25 30.18
N LEU A 35 50.62 67.25 30.99
CA LEU A 35 49.23 67.71 31.09
C LEU A 35 48.75 68.43 29.81
N ALA A 36 49.62 69.20 29.15
CA ALA A 36 49.28 69.95 27.93
C ALA A 36 49.10 69.03 26.70
N SER A 37 49.86 67.93 26.60
CA SER A 37 49.68 66.93 25.54
C SER A 37 48.42 66.06 25.73
N ALA A 38 47.91 65.93 26.96
CA ALA A 38 46.71 65.15 27.26
C ALA A 38 45.40 65.93 27.06
N LEU A 39 45.44 67.25 26.83
CA LEU A 39 44.26 68.11 26.79
C LEU A 39 43.89 68.66 25.39
N THR A 40 44.56 68.24 24.32
CA THR A 40 44.19 68.64 22.95
C THR A 40 44.00 67.43 22.02
N THR A 41 42.87 66.74 22.13
CA THR A 41 42.33 65.91 21.06
C THR A 41 40.86 66.26 20.85
N GLN A 42 40.62 67.36 20.12
CA GLN A 42 39.41 67.48 19.32
C GLN A 42 39.73 67.04 17.89
N SER A 43 38.79 66.27 17.34
CA SER A 43 38.76 65.60 16.05
C SER A 43 39.31 66.40 14.88
N LEU A 44 40.24 65.81 14.13
CA LEU A 44 40.40 66.07 12.70
C LEU A 44 40.77 64.75 12.00
N PHE A 45 39.98 64.44 10.98
CA PHE A 45 39.94 63.19 10.24
C PHE A 45 41.26 62.83 9.56
N ALA A 46 41.49 61.52 9.46
CA ALA A 46 42.56 60.91 8.70
C ALA A 46 42.48 61.23 7.20
N GLN A 47 43.59 61.65 6.60
CA GLN A 47 43.83 61.48 5.18
C GLN A 47 45.33 61.34 4.88
N ASN A 48 45.65 60.23 4.21
CA ASN A 48 46.86 59.90 3.44
C ASN A 48 48.16 59.57 4.19
N ALA A 49 48.50 58.27 4.16
CA ALA A 49 49.88 57.80 4.19
C ALA A 49 50.04 56.60 3.23
N GLN A 50 50.26 56.88 1.95
CA GLN A 50 50.90 55.95 1.02
C GLN A 50 52.03 56.68 0.28
N ASN A 51 53.15 55.98 0.22
CA ASN A 51 54.38 56.20 -0.55
C ASN A 51 55.45 57.13 0.02
N ALA A 52 56.53 56.44 0.39
CA ALA A 52 57.83 56.91 0.79
C ALA A 52 58.53 57.74 -0.30
N GLY A 53 59.10 58.86 0.13
CA GLY A 53 60.02 59.67 -0.66
C GLY A 53 60.92 60.48 0.28
N SER A 54 62.11 59.93 0.55
CA SER A 54 63.34 60.55 1.10
C SER A 54 63.23 61.94 1.75
N PRO A 55 63.51 62.12 3.06
CA PRO A 55 63.77 63.45 3.59
C PRO A 55 65.15 63.93 3.10
N SER A 56 65.13 65.05 2.39
CA SER A 56 66.28 65.91 2.11
C SER A 56 67.00 66.31 3.41
N ALA A 57 68.32 66.47 3.31
CA ALA A 57 69.20 66.87 4.39
C ALA A 57 68.79 68.24 4.99
N GLY A 58 67.91 68.23 6.00
CA GLY A 58 67.46 69.44 6.71
C GLY A 58 66.15 69.36 7.49
N GLY A 59 65.39 68.24 7.45
CA GLY A 59 64.06 68.13 8.07
C GLY A 59 64.02 68.06 9.61
N LEU A 60 62.85 68.40 10.19
CA LEU A 60 62.53 68.42 11.63
C LEU A 60 62.95 67.15 12.40
N VAL A 61 63.02 66.00 11.71
CA VAL A 61 63.47 64.70 12.23
C VAL A 61 64.97 64.68 12.54
N ASN A 62 65.82 65.40 11.78
CA ASN A 62 67.25 65.54 12.09
C ASN A 62 67.50 66.55 13.22
N GLN A 63 66.63 67.57 13.37
CA GLN A 63 66.69 68.49 14.52
C GLN A 63 66.13 67.85 15.80
N MET A 64 65.10 67.00 15.71
CA MET A 64 64.65 66.13 16.80
C MET A 64 65.69 65.06 17.11
N GLY A 65 66.33 64.44 16.11
CA GLY A 65 67.43 63.50 16.28
C GLY A 65 68.63 64.12 17.01
N ALA A 66 69.03 65.35 16.67
CA ALA A 66 70.13 66.07 17.32
C ALA A 66 69.78 66.69 18.69
N SER A 67 68.50 66.89 19.00
CA SER A 67 68.04 67.30 20.35
C SER A 67 67.77 66.10 21.26
N LEU A 68 67.29 64.99 20.71
CA LEU A 68 67.21 63.68 21.38
C LEU A 68 68.60 63.10 21.64
N GLN A 69 69.58 63.22 20.73
CA GLN A 69 70.98 62.82 20.98
C GLN A 69 71.63 63.57 22.15
N ARG A 70 71.21 64.82 22.41
CA ARG A 70 71.68 65.61 23.56
C ARG A 70 70.95 65.26 24.86
N LEU A 71 69.75 64.69 24.79
CA LEU A 71 69.08 64.03 25.92
C LEU A 71 69.59 62.60 26.14
N GLU A 72 70.04 61.90 25.09
CA GLU A 72 70.53 60.51 25.11
C GLU A 72 71.80 60.33 25.95
N GLN A 73 72.75 61.27 25.91
CA GLN A 73 74.09 60.99 26.44
C GLN A 73 74.17 60.87 27.96
N ASN A 74 73.17 61.35 28.72
CA ASN A 74 73.10 61.23 30.21
C ASN A 74 71.65 61.33 30.78
N GLY A 75 70.61 61.11 29.98
CA GLY A 75 69.21 61.23 30.41
C GLY A 75 68.69 59.95 31.10
N PRO A 76 67.84 60.03 32.14
CA PRO A 76 67.43 58.87 32.96
C PRO A 76 66.35 57.97 32.32
N GLY A 77 66.33 57.83 30.98
CA GLY A 77 65.44 56.91 30.26
C GLY A 77 63.94 57.06 30.49
N LEU A 78 63.47 58.28 30.81
CA LEU A 78 62.11 58.52 31.31
C LEU A 78 60.99 58.27 30.31
N PHE A 79 61.27 58.29 29.02
CA PHE A 79 60.29 58.14 27.96
C PHE A 79 60.70 57.00 27.03
N TYR A 80 59.73 56.27 26.50
CA TYR A 80 59.97 55.23 25.52
C TYR A 80 58.88 55.16 24.47
N TYR A 81 59.30 54.70 23.29
CA TYR A 81 58.45 54.38 22.16
C TYR A 81 58.67 52.92 21.79
N GLY A 82 57.60 52.15 21.67
CA GLY A 82 57.66 50.73 21.34
C GLY A 82 56.73 50.35 20.21
N VAL A 83 57.13 49.37 19.41
CA VAL A 83 56.25 48.69 18.46
C VAL A 83 56.16 47.22 18.86
N ASN A 84 54.94 46.72 18.97
CA ASN A 84 54.62 45.36 19.38
C ASN A 84 53.91 44.64 18.23
N GLY A 85 54.56 43.64 17.64
CA GLY A 85 53.90 42.68 16.74
C GLY A 85 53.42 41.49 17.55
N ALA A 86 52.11 41.37 17.74
CA ALA A 86 51.47 40.37 18.60
C ALA A 86 50.34 39.68 17.82
N ASP A 87 50.67 39.09 16.66
CA ASP A 87 49.71 38.27 15.91
C ASP A 87 49.40 37.03 16.75
N ARG A 88 48.26 37.07 17.44
CA ARG A 88 47.90 36.18 18.57
C ARG A 88 48.87 36.32 19.75
N GLY A 89 49.06 37.52 20.27
CA GLY A 89 49.54 37.70 21.65
C GLY A 89 48.54 37.11 22.65
N LEU A 90 48.96 36.87 23.90
CA LEU A 90 48.11 36.29 24.94
C LEU A 90 46.82 37.12 25.11
N GLY A 91 45.72 36.69 24.49
CA GLY A 91 44.45 37.43 24.43
C GLY A 91 44.47 38.74 23.63
N TYR A 92 45.40 38.92 22.66
CA TYR A 92 45.46 40.08 21.75
C TYR A 92 45.72 39.64 20.31
N GLN A 93 45.00 40.23 19.36
CA GLN A 93 45.22 40.05 17.92
C GLN A 93 45.84 41.32 17.32
N GLY A 94 46.81 41.18 16.41
CA GLY A 94 47.39 42.28 15.63
C GLY A 94 48.64 42.92 16.22
N SER A 95 48.78 44.23 16.07
CA SER A 95 49.99 44.95 16.48
C SER A 95 49.64 46.33 17.00
N TYR A 96 50.41 46.83 17.96
CA TYR A 96 50.18 48.17 18.50
C TYR A 96 51.50 48.91 18.72
N MET A 97 51.41 50.23 18.65
CA MET A 97 52.49 51.11 19.09
C MET A 97 52.21 51.58 20.52
N THR A 98 53.28 51.77 21.28
CA THR A 98 53.25 52.23 22.66
C THR A 98 54.06 53.51 22.75
N VAL A 99 53.47 54.54 23.37
CA VAL A 99 54.19 55.72 23.83
C VAL A 99 54.00 55.79 25.33
N GLY A 100 55.09 55.82 26.08
CA GLY A 100 54.98 55.86 27.53
C GLY A 100 56.17 56.50 28.21
N GLY A 101 56.07 56.60 29.53
CA GLY A 101 57.16 57.05 30.37
C GLY A 101 57.09 56.51 31.78
N PHE A 102 58.26 56.21 32.33
CA PHE A 102 58.45 55.78 33.70
C PHE A 102 59.20 56.87 34.47
N ILE A 103 58.45 57.64 35.27
CA ILE A 103 58.91 58.93 35.80
C ILE A 103 59.06 58.85 37.32
N PRO A 104 60.29 58.79 37.87
CA PRO A 104 60.52 58.89 39.30
C PRO A 104 60.19 60.32 39.77
N TYR A 105 59.33 60.44 40.78
CA TYR A 105 58.84 61.73 41.26
C TYR A 105 59.09 61.98 42.75
N ALA A 106 59.24 60.93 43.56
CA ALA A 106 59.52 61.05 44.99
C ALA A 106 60.44 59.94 45.49
N GLU A 107 61.08 60.19 46.63
CA GLU A 107 61.82 59.22 47.42
C GLU A 107 61.29 59.32 48.85
N ASP A 108 61.03 58.20 49.50
CA ASP A 108 60.53 58.17 50.88
C ASP A 108 61.65 58.01 51.92
N ASP A 109 61.32 58.24 53.19
CA ASP A 109 62.28 58.21 54.30
C ASP A 109 62.87 56.81 54.55
N MET A 110 62.31 55.76 53.93
CA MET A 110 62.83 54.40 53.98
C MET A 110 63.76 54.08 52.78
N GLY A 111 64.08 55.08 51.95
CA GLY A 111 64.92 54.92 50.76
C GLY A 111 64.21 54.26 49.58
N GLY A 112 62.87 54.29 49.56
CA GLY A 112 62.06 53.82 48.45
C GLY A 112 61.82 54.91 47.41
N PHE A 113 62.01 54.59 46.14
CA PHE A 113 61.75 55.47 45.00
C PHE A 113 60.34 55.26 44.48
N TRP A 114 59.60 56.35 44.36
CA TRP A 114 58.24 56.37 43.82
C TRP A 114 58.27 56.91 42.39
N SER A 115 57.68 56.13 41.48
CA SER A 115 57.61 56.39 40.06
C SER A 115 56.17 56.32 39.55
N ALA A 116 55.85 57.14 38.57
CA ALA A 116 54.61 57.05 37.80
C ALA A 116 54.91 56.34 36.47
N ASP A 117 54.12 55.33 36.13
CA ASP A 117 54.19 54.61 34.86
C ASP A 117 52.97 54.99 34.03
N LEU A 118 53.18 55.68 32.91
CA LEU A 118 52.11 56.17 32.04
C LEU A 118 52.33 55.62 30.64
N ARG A 119 51.38 54.86 30.13
CA ARG A 119 51.44 54.26 28.79
C ARG A 119 50.16 54.54 28.02
N GLY A 120 50.30 54.98 26.78
CA GLY A 120 49.24 55.03 25.80
C GLY A 120 49.59 54.13 24.62
N HIS A 121 48.60 53.42 24.12
CA HIS A 121 48.75 52.46 23.04
C HIS A 121 47.75 52.74 21.93
N LEU A 122 48.21 52.60 20.69
CA LEU A 122 47.36 52.71 19.50
C LEU A 122 47.53 51.44 18.66
N SER A 123 46.43 50.73 18.42
CA SER A 123 46.44 49.50 17.64
C SER A 123 46.41 49.74 16.13
N ASN A 124 46.78 48.72 15.37
CA ASN A 124 46.59 48.66 13.92
C ASN A 124 45.11 48.66 13.51
N TYR A 125 44.18 48.40 14.43
CA TYR A 125 42.73 48.51 14.22
C TYR A 125 42.18 49.91 14.58
N GLY A 126 43.06 50.85 14.95
CA GLY A 126 42.70 52.23 15.29
C GLY A 126 42.09 52.40 16.68
N GLY A 127 42.13 51.38 17.52
CA GLY A 127 41.67 51.46 18.91
C GLY A 127 42.75 51.93 19.88
N PHE A 128 42.32 52.49 21.01
CA PHE A 128 43.18 53.06 22.05
C PHE A 128 43.06 52.27 23.35
N PHE A 129 44.19 52.02 24.00
CA PHE A 129 44.25 51.51 25.36
C PHE A 129 45.39 52.17 26.14
N SER A 130 45.35 52.12 27.47
CA SER A 130 46.31 52.80 28.33
C SER A 130 46.57 52.06 29.64
N ASN A 131 47.75 52.30 30.21
CA ASN A 131 48.12 51.87 31.56
C ASN A 131 48.57 53.09 32.37
N VAL A 132 48.02 53.23 33.58
CA VAL A 132 48.41 54.28 34.53
C VAL A 132 48.76 53.60 35.85
N GLY A 133 50.02 53.69 36.26
CA GLY A 133 50.53 53.03 37.46
C GLY A 133 51.32 53.93 38.38
N VAL A 134 51.33 53.56 39.66
CA VAL A 134 52.24 54.08 40.68
C VAL A 134 53.08 52.92 41.19
N VAL A 135 54.40 53.10 41.15
CA VAL A 135 55.38 52.06 41.46
C VAL A 135 56.33 52.54 42.55
N ARG A 136 56.60 51.69 43.54
CA ARG A 136 57.60 51.89 44.58
C ARG A 136 58.73 50.87 44.41
N GLN A 137 59.96 51.34 44.34
CA GLN A 137 61.17 50.52 44.21
C GLN A 137 62.12 50.75 45.39
N GLN A 138 62.81 49.73 45.88
CA GLN A 138 63.74 49.85 47.01
C GLN A 138 64.91 48.87 46.90
N PHE A 139 66.12 49.33 47.20
CA PHE A 139 67.30 48.46 47.28
C PHE A 139 67.23 47.58 48.54
N LEU A 140 67.40 46.27 48.34
CA LEU A 140 67.36 45.23 49.36
C LEU A 140 68.64 44.40 49.29
N GLY A 141 69.75 44.92 49.84
CA GLY A 141 70.97 44.14 50.07
C GLY A 141 71.55 43.44 48.84
N GLY A 142 71.63 44.12 47.69
CA GLY A 142 72.09 43.56 46.41
C GLY A 142 70.97 43.14 45.46
N ALA A 143 69.72 43.41 45.80
CA ALA A 143 68.55 43.28 44.93
C ALA A 143 67.74 44.60 44.88
N LEU A 144 66.83 44.72 43.92
CA LEU A 144 65.83 45.79 43.83
C LEU A 144 64.44 45.16 43.98
N GLY A 145 63.80 45.44 45.11
CA GLY A 145 62.40 45.10 45.34
C GLY A 145 61.49 46.14 44.71
N THR A 146 60.45 45.69 44.00
CA THR A 146 59.49 46.54 43.31
C THR A 146 58.07 46.14 43.67
N PHE A 147 57.22 47.13 43.91
CA PHE A 147 55.77 46.98 44.07
C PHE A 147 55.06 48.03 43.21
N GLY A 148 54.08 47.63 42.41
CA GLY A 148 53.30 48.51 41.54
C GLY A 148 51.81 48.27 41.66
N LEU A 149 51.04 49.36 41.62
CA LEU A 149 49.59 49.36 41.47
C LEU A 149 49.23 50.07 40.17
N TYR A 150 48.39 49.43 39.36
CA TYR A 150 48.03 49.86 38.01
C TYR A 150 46.53 49.96 37.83
N TRP A 151 46.13 50.95 37.03
CA TRP A 151 44.83 51.04 36.39
C TRP A 151 45.02 50.93 34.88
N ASP A 152 44.47 49.87 34.31
CA ASP A 152 44.51 49.59 32.88
C ASP A 152 43.14 49.87 32.27
N TYR A 153 43.13 50.46 31.09
CA TYR A 153 41.94 50.68 30.28
C TYR A 153 42.19 50.15 28.87
N ASP A 154 41.30 49.27 28.40
CA ASP A 154 41.31 48.78 27.03
C ASP A 154 40.04 49.21 26.30
N GLY A 155 40.19 50.12 25.34
CA GLY A 155 39.12 50.64 24.50
C GLY A 155 39.24 50.24 23.02
N ASP A 156 40.01 49.18 22.70
CA ASP A 156 40.19 48.72 21.32
C ASP A 156 38.99 47.90 20.82
N LEU A 157 37.87 48.58 20.61
CA LEU A 157 36.61 48.00 20.13
C LEU A 157 36.68 47.44 18.69
N ASN A 158 37.66 47.92 17.91
CA ASN A 158 37.79 47.63 16.49
C ASN A 158 38.66 46.40 16.22
N GLN A 159 39.36 45.89 17.23
CA GLN A 159 40.13 44.65 17.15
C GLN A 159 39.27 43.46 16.74
N TYR A 160 37.98 43.49 17.06
CA TYR A 160 37.06 42.40 16.82
C TYR A 160 36.04 42.81 15.75
N PRO A 161 35.95 42.07 14.62
CA PRO A 161 35.08 42.43 13.50
C PRO A 161 33.61 42.49 13.90
N THR A 162 32.84 43.28 13.15
CA THR A 162 31.41 43.51 13.36
C THR A 162 30.61 42.22 13.28
N SER A 163 29.63 42.08 14.17
CA SER A 163 28.67 40.98 14.08
C SER A 163 27.61 41.28 13.02
N ILE A 164 27.04 40.20 12.46
CA ILE A 164 25.86 40.26 11.56
C ILE A 164 24.57 40.47 12.38
N ALA A 165 24.62 40.28 13.70
CA ALA A 165 23.49 40.50 14.61
C ALA A 165 23.34 41.99 14.97
N GLY A 166 22.86 42.80 14.01
CA GLY A 166 22.39 44.17 14.27
C GLY A 166 23.39 45.30 14.01
N GLY A 167 24.44 45.07 13.22
CA GLY A 167 25.27 46.14 12.65
C GLY A 167 26.22 46.87 13.62
N ASN A 168 26.24 46.50 14.90
CA ASN A 168 27.15 47.07 15.90
C ASN A 168 28.36 46.14 16.16
N SER A 169 29.51 46.73 16.51
CA SER A 169 30.69 45.98 16.97
C SER A 169 30.34 45.19 18.24
N PHE A 170 30.73 43.90 18.30
CA PHE A 170 30.61 43.08 19.51
C PHE A 170 31.85 43.23 20.43
N GLY A 171 32.80 44.10 20.07
CA GLY A 171 33.90 44.48 20.96
C GLY A 171 33.43 45.44 22.05
N HIS A 172 33.93 45.26 23.27
CA HIS A 172 33.64 46.10 24.43
C HIS A 172 34.90 46.80 24.98
N ALA A 173 34.72 47.77 25.87
CA ALA A 173 35.83 48.39 26.59
C ALA A 173 35.92 47.80 28.01
N TYR A 174 37.13 47.57 28.50
CA TYR A 174 37.37 47.03 29.84
C TYR A 174 38.30 47.91 30.66
N SER A 175 38.14 47.85 31.98
CA SER A 175 39.09 48.41 32.93
C SER A 175 39.59 47.32 33.87
N GLN A 176 40.85 47.37 34.26
CA GLN A 176 41.48 46.37 35.12
C GLN A 176 42.39 47.03 36.16
N ILE A 177 42.40 46.47 37.37
CA ILE A 177 43.39 46.80 38.40
C ILE A 177 44.52 45.78 38.29
N GLY A 178 45.74 46.28 38.11
CA GLY A 178 46.95 45.46 38.10
C GLY A 178 47.74 45.61 39.41
N LEU A 179 48.26 44.52 39.93
CA LEU A 179 49.27 44.50 40.98
C LEU A 179 50.54 43.86 40.42
N SER A 180 51.69 44.48 40.64
CA SER A 180 52.97 43.96 40.16
C SER A 180 53.98 43.92 41.29
N GLY A 181 54.68 42.80 41.41
CA GLY A 181 55.82 42.62 42.30
C GLY A 181 57.03 42.15 41.52
N ALA A 182 58.22 42.68 41.83
CA ALA A 182 59.46 42.16 41.27
C ALA A 182 60.61 42.17 42.28
N LEU A 183 61.47 41.18 42.19
CA LEU A 183 62.77 41.13 42.86
C LEU A 183 63.83 40.98 41.78
N LEU A 184 64.60 42.05 41.58
CA LEU A 184 65.58 42.13 40.50
C LEU A 184 67.00 42.06 41.09
N THR A 185 67.87 41.23 40.52
CA THR A 185 69.26 41.03 40.97
C THR A 185 70.23 41.15 39.80
N ASP A 186 71.53 41.16 40.08
CA ASP A 186 72.57 41.12 39.04
C ASP A 186 72.64 39.77 38.29
N PHE A 187 72.01 38.71 38.83
CA PHE A 187 72.04 37.36 38.25
C PHE A 187 70.75 36.99 37.51
N GLY A 188 69.66 37.69 37.79
CA GLY A 188 68.35 37.39 37.24
C GLY A 188 67.22 38.13 37.94
N ASN A 189 65.98 37.76 37.62
CA ASN A 189 64.79 38.35 38.21
C ASN A 189 63.73 37.31 38.58
N LEU A 190 62.92 37.72 39.54
CA LEU A 190 61.64 37.11 39.87
C LEU A 190 60.58 38.19 39.69
N ARG A 191 59.51 37.90 38.94
CA ARG A 191 58.40 38.83 38.73
C ARG A 191 57.08 38.12 38.94
N SER A 192 56.11 38.83 39.49
CA SER A 192 54.74 38.34 39.60
C SER A 192 53.76 39.47 39.36
N ASN A 193 52.73 39.19 38.58
CA ASN A 193 51.65 40.14 38.32
C ASN A 193 50.30 39.52 38.63
N GLY A 194 49.37 40.35 39.10
CA GLY A 194 47.96 40.02 39.29
C GLY A 194 47.08 41.01 38.54
N TYR A 195 46.04 40.48 37.90
CA TYR A 195 45.19 41.16 36.94
C TYR A 195 43.74 40.99 37.37
N MET A 196 43.07 42.08 37.74
CA MET A 196 41.71 42.07 38.28
C MET A 196 40.81 43.02 37.48
N PRO A 197 40.15 42.54 36.41
CA PRO A 197 39.10 43.29 35.71
C PRO A 197 38.03 43.84 36.67
N THR A 198 37.54 45.04 36.39
CA THR A 198 36.54 45.75 37.21
C THR A 198 35.28 46.05 36.40
N GLY A 199 34.16 46.32 37.07
CA GLY A 199 32.88 46.57 36.38
C GLY A 199 32.33 45.29 35.72
N THR A 200 31.73 45.42 34.54
CA THR A 200 31.33 44.28 33.71
C THR A 200 32.57 43.70 33.05
N THR A 201 32.81 42.41 33.26
CA THR A 201 34.08 41.76 32.86
C THR A 201 33.90 40.81 31.67
N GLY A 202 32.67 40.65 31.21
CA GLY A 202 32.31 39.79 30.09
C GLY A 202 30.93 40.10 29.55
N PHE A 203 30.80 39.94 28.24
CA PHE A 203 29.58 40.10 27.47
C PHE A 203 29.38 38.84 26.63
N THR A 204 28.15 38.33 26.59
CA THR A 204 27.80 37.10 25.88
C THR A 204 26.58 37.32 24.99
N GLN A 205 26.57 36.70 23.83
CA GLN A 205 25.37 36.55 22.99
C GLN A 205 25.13 35.06 22.75
N GLY A 206 24.01 34.56 23.26
CA GLY A 206 23.75 33.12 23.37
C GLY A 206 24.59 32.46 24.46
N SER A 207 24.53 31.14 24.52
CA SER A 207 25.28 30.34 25.50
C SER A 207 25.65 28.97 24.93
N PRO A 208 26.76 28.36 25.36
CA PRO A 208 27.09 26.99 25.00
C PRO A 208 25.94 26.03 25.36
N GLY A 209 25.54 25.20 24.39
CA GLY A 209 24.43 24.26 24.55
C GLY A 209 23.03 24.84 24.30
N SER A 210 22.89 26.16 24.11
CA SER A 210 21.65 26.77 23.63
C SER A 210 21.82 27.28 22.19
N PRO A 211 20.96 26.87 21.25
CA PRO A 211 21.01 27.37 19.88
C PRO A 211 20.37 28.75 19.72
N PHE A 212 19.82 29.35 20.78
CA PHE A 212 19.02 30.56 20.70
C PHE A 212 19.67 31.76 21.39
N TYR A 213 19.42 32.94 20.83
CA TYR A 213 19.63 34.23 21.47
C TYR A 213 18.53 35.18 20.99
N GLN A 214 17.78 35.79 21.91
CA GLN A 214 16.61 36.60 21.57
C GLN A 214 15.63 35.87 20.64
N ASN A 215 15.40 36.40 19.43
CA ASN A 215 14.54 35.81 18.40
C ASN A 215 15.34 35.19 17.24
N VAL A 216 16.62 34.86 17.43
CA VAL A 216 17.45 34.29 16.37
C VAL A 216 18.11 32.98 16.79
N ILE A 217 18.43 32.16 15.79
CA ILE A 217 19.24 30.96 15.95
C ILE A 217 20.71 31.36 15.81
N MET A 218 21.56 30.88 16.71
CA MET A 218 22.99 31.11 16.71
C MET A 218 23.70 29.92 16.06
N ALA A 219 24.51 30.20 15.05
CA ALA A 219 25.50 29.26 14.52
C ALA A 219 26.74 29.19 15.41
N GLN A 220 27.08 30.31 16.05
CA GLN A 220 28.19 30.42 16.99
C GLN A 220 27.83 31.47 18.04
N TYR A 221 27.97 31.14 19.33
CA TYR A 221 27.73 32.09 20.41
C TYR A 221 28.82 33.17 20.45
N GLY A 222 28.43 34.37 20.88
CA GLY A 222 29.33 35.48 21.11
C GLY A 222 29.89 35.46 22.53
N LEU A 223 31.18 35.71 22.66
CA LEU A 223 31.87 35.92 23.93
C LEU A 223 32.89 37.04 23.75
N ASP A 224 32.87 38.04 24.61
CA ASP A 224 33.97 38.99 24.75
C ASP A 224 34.17 39.16 26.25
N ALA A 225 35.35 38.86 26.80
CA ALA A 225 35.57 38.90 28.23
C ALA A 225 37.01 39.29 28.58
N ALA A 226 37.16 40.21 29.53
CA ALA A 226 38.42 40.49 30.21
C ALA A 226 38.71 39.39 31.24
N LEU A 227 39.94 38.89 31.24
CA LEU A 227 40.34 37.79 32.09
C LEU A 227 40.97 38.28 33.39
N THR A 228 40.50 37.70 34.50
CA THR A 228 41.18 37.78 35.80
C THR A 228 42.31 36.76 35.78
N GLY A 229 43.49 37.11 36.29
CA GLY A 229 44.57 36.14 36.35
C GLY A 229 45.81 36.62 37.07
N VAL A 230 46.80 35.74 37.08
CA VAL A 230 48.13 35.99 37.64
C VAL A 230 49.19 35.42 36.72
N ASP A 231 50.37 36.03 36.73
CA ASP A 231 51.58 35.45 36.15
C ASP A 231 52.74 35.46 37.15
N LEU A 232 53.68 34.56 36.92
CA LEU A 232 54.92 34.42 37.66
C LEU A 232 56.05 34.09 36.67
N GLU A 233 57.14 34.82 36.76
CA GLU A 233 58.30 34.68 35.89
C GLU A 233 59.59 34.56 36.70
N VAL A 234 60.47 33.66 36.26
CA VAL A 234 61.87 33.64 36.69
C VAL A 234 62.75 33.82 35.46
N GLY A 235 63.60 34.84 35.49
CA GLY A 235 64.57 35.13 34.46
C GLY A 235 66.00 35.03 34.95
N ALA A 236 66.89 34.56 34.07
CA ALA A 236 68.33 34.51 34.32
C ALA A 236 69.09 35.12 33.14
N TYR A 237 70.15 35.87 33.44
CA TYR A 237 71.03 36.39 32.39
C TYR A 237 71.78 35.24 31.70
N ILE A 238 71.77 35.24 30.37
CA ILE A 238 72.50 34.26 29.57
C ILE A 238 73.97 34.70 29.52
N PRO A 239 74.94 33.89 30.01
CA PRO A 239 76.34 34.29 30.06
C PRO A 239 76.90 34.76 28.71
N GLY A 240 76.52 34.10 27.60
CA GLY A 240 76.95 34.45 26.24
C GLY A 240 76.29 35.70 25.66
N LEU A 241 75.25 36.25 26.29
CA LEU A 241 74.56 37.49 25.87
C LEU A 241 74.61 38.58 26.95
N ALA A 242 75.41 38.39 28.01
CA ALA A 242 75.46 39.29 29.16
C ALA A 242 75.87 40.73 28.79
N ASP A 243 76.71 40.90 27.76
CA ASP A 243 77.13 42.21 27.24
C ASP A 243 75.98 42.99 26.57
N TRP A 244 74.94 42.28 26.17
CA TRP A 244 73.69 42.82 25.61
C TRP A 244 72.55 42.78 26.63
N ALA A 245 72.87 42.56 27.91
CA ALA A 245 71.88 42.31 28.96
C ALA A 245 70.87 41.20 28.58
N GLY A 246 71.32 40.21 27.81
CA GLY A 246 70.49 39.14 27.29
C GLY A 246 70.01 38.23 28.41
N MET A 247 68.70 38.07 28.52
CA MET A 247 68.05 37.31 29.57
C MET A 247 67.06 36.32 28.98
N TRP A 248 67.04 35.11 29.53
CA TRP A 248 66.00 34.13 29.28
C TRP A 248 65.10 34.04 30.50
N SER A 249 63.81 34.26 30.28
CA SER A 249 62.76 34.09 31.26
C SER A 249 61.88 32.90 30.93
N VAL A 250 61.52 32.14 31.95
CA VAL A 250 60.45 31.14 31.90
C VAL A 250 59.41 31.50 32.94
N GLY A 251 58.14 31.42 32.55
CA GLY A 251 57.04 31.78 33.42
C GLY A 251 55.81 30.94 33.19
N GLY A 252 54.89 31.04 34.15
CA GLY A 252 53.56 30.45 34.07
C GLY A 252 52.50 31.49 34.38
N TYR A 253 51.31 31.28 33.85
CA TYR A 253 50.14 32.11 34.14
C TYR A 253 48.90 31.25 34.38
N ALA A 254 47.93 31.85 35.05
CA ALA A 254 46.58 31.33 35.19
C ALA A 254 45.58 32.46 34.94
N PHE A 255 44.65 32.26 34.01
CA PHE A 255 43.61 33.24 33.65
C PHE A 255 42.23 32.58 33.60
N GLY A 256 41.18 33.38 33.76
CA GLY A 256 39.80 32.97 33.58
C GLY A 256 38.82 34.12 33.82
N ASN A 257 37.54 33.87 33.57
CA ASN A 257 36.47 34.76 34.00
C ASN A 257 35.35 33.93 34.64
N ILE A 258 35.47 33.75 35.96
CA ILE A 258 34.50 33.05 36.81
C ILE A 258 33.43 33.97 37.39
N LYS A 259 33.61 35.29 37.23
CA LYS A 259 32.69 36.31 37.76
C LYS A 259 31.42 36.32 36.92
N ASP A 260 31.59 36.41 35.60
CA ASP A 260 30.48 36.32 34.66
C ASP A 260 30.21 34.85 34.33
N LYS A 261 28.93 34.52 34.22
CA LYS A 261 28.46 33.16 33.95
C LYS A 261 27.49 33.18 32.79
N TYR A 262 27.50 32.11 32.00
CA TYR A 262 26.41 31.82 31.09
C TYR A 262 25.11 31.58 31.86
N SER A 263 23.97 31.61 31.16
CA SER A 263 22.65 31.33 31.72
C SER A 263 22.55 29.96 32.41
N ASN A 264 23.36 28.99 31.99
CA ASN A 264 23.46 27.66 32.62
C ASN A 264 24.31 27.65 33.92
N GLY A 265 24.80 28.80 34.38
CA GLY A 265 25.58 28.95 35.60
C GLY A 265 27.07 28.62 35.47
N THR A 266 27.54 28.19 34.30
CA THR A 266 28.96 27.93 34.04
C THR A 266 29.74 29.23 33.80
N PRO A 267 31.01 29.34 34.24
CA PRO A 267 31.89 30.47 33.92
C PRO A 267 31.94 30.76 32.42
N VAL A 268 31.92 32.04 32.02
CA VAL A 268 32.03 32.41 30.60
C VAL A 268 33.39 32.03 30.01
N VAL A 269 34.43 32.03 30.84
CA VAL A 269 35.75 31.48 30.52
C VAL A 269 36.23 30.66 31.72
N PRO A 270 36.31 29.32 31.61
CA PRO A 270 36.89 28.48 32.64
C PRO A 270 38.33 28.92 32.97
N ASN A 271 38.79 28.64 34.19
CA ASN A 271 40.18 28.87 34.52
C ASN A 271 41.08 27.97 33.69
N PHE A 272 42.07 28.55 33.03
CA PHE A 272 43.12 27.83 32.32
C PHE A 272 44.49 28.33 32.76
N GLY A 273 45.49 27.47 32.59
CA GLY A 273 46.88 27.79 32.88
C GLY A 273 47.74 27.60 31.64
N GLY A 274 48.84 28.36 31.58
CA GLY A 274 49.79 28.28 30.48
C GLY A 274 51.21 28.52 30.94
N VAL A 275 52.14 28.23 30.04
CA VAL A 275 53.56 28.50 30.23
C VAL A 275 54.07 29.38 29.10
N TYR A 276 55.10 30.15 29.40
CA TYR A 276 55.77 30.96 28.39
C TYR A 276 57.26 31.02 28.61
N SER A 277 57.95 31.36 27.52
CA SER A 277 59.38 31.62 27.50
C SER A 277 59.60 32.96 26.80
N ARG A 278 60.39 33.85 27.41
CA ARG A 278 60.74 35.15 26.85
C ARG A 278 62.25 35.33 26.78
N ILE A 279 62.73 35.89 25.68
CA ILE A 279 64.11 36.37 25.54
C ILE A 279 64.07 37.89 25.47
N ASP A 280 64.82 38.55 26.35
CA ASP A 280 64.98 40.01 26.42
C ASP A 280 66.43 40.37 26.10
N VAL A 281 66.69 41.28 25.17
CA VAL A 281 68.04 41.73 24.81
C VAL A 281 68.07 43.25 24.59
N THR A 282 69.04 43.94 25.19
CA THR A 282 69.34 45.34 24.93
C THR A 282 70.44 45.44 23.88
N LEU A 283 70.06 45.60 22.61
CA LEU A 283 70.96 45.59 21.45
C LEU A 283 71.92 46.80 21.45
N ALA A 284 71.46 47.94 21.96
CA ALA A 284 72.23 49.16 22.18
C ALA A 284 71.66 49.87 23.41
N ASN A 285 72.37 50.84 24.00
CA ASN A 285 72.00 51.45 25.30
C ASN A 285 70.52 51.90 25.38
N ASN A 286 69.90 52.22 24.23
CA ASN A 286 68.55 52.74 24.13
C ASN A 286 67.58 51.82 23.34
N TRP A 287 68.01 50.65 22.87
CA TRP A 287 67.17 49.73 22.07
C TRP A 287 67.02 48.38 22.76
N ASP A 288 65.78 48.04 23.09
CA ASP A 288 65.42 46.76 23.68
C ASP A 288 64.58 45.94 22.69
N PHE A 289 64.98 44.69 22.52
CA PHE A 289 64.26 43.69 21.75
C PHE A 289 63.75 42.60 22.69
N GLN A 290 62.49 42.20 22.53
CA GLN A 290 61.90 41.08 23.26
C GLN A 290 61.16 40.16 22.31
N ILE A 291 61.26 38.86 22.54
CA ILE A 291 60.41 37.86 21.90
C ILE A 291 59.87 36.89 22.96
N GLN A 292 58.56 36.67 22.93
CA GLN A 292 57.87 35.76 23.85
C GLN A 292 57.04 34.76 23.07
N ALA A 293 57.08 33.50 23.49
CA ALA A 293 56.19 32.44 23.03
C ALA A 293 55.46 31.84 24.23
N ASN A 294 54.15 31.67 24.12
CA ASN A 294 53.27 31.09 25.14
C ASN A 294 52.49 29.91 24.56
N ASN A 295 52.09 28.99 25.42
CA ASN A 295 51.20 27.88 25.08
C ASN A 295 50.24 27.61 26.26
N ASP A 296 48.95 27.55 25.96
CA ASP A 296 47.90 27.16 26.88
C ASP A 296 46.73 26.46 26.18
N SER A 297 45.79 25.92 26.95
CA SER A 297 44.65 25.15 26.44
C SER A 297 43.51 26.01 25.85
N TYR A 298 43.59 27.33 25.92
CA TYR A 298 42.52 28.24 25.49
C TYR A 298 42.90 29.02 24.23
N PHE A 299 44.10 29.60 24.19
CA PHE A 299 44.63 30.37 23.07
C PHE A 299 45.61 29.59 22.18
N ASP A 300 45.90 28.33 22.52
CA ASP A 300 46.96 27.51 21.89
C ASP A 300 48.32 28.23 21.93
N TRP A 301 49.09 28.16 20.83
CA TRP A 301 50.37 28.86 20.71
C TRP A 301 50.15 30.34 20.39
N THR A 302 50.65 31.20 21.29
CA THR A 302 50.60 32.65 21.18
C THR A 302 52.00 33.25 21.33
N GLY A 303 52.18 34.52 20.98
CA GLY A 303 53.48 35.19 21.17
C GLY A 303 53.49 36.65 20.75
N TYR A 304 54.61 37.32 21.03
CA TYR A 304 54.86 38.66 20.52
C TYR A 304 56.35 38.90 20.27
N ALA A 305 56.63 39.83 19.37
CA ALA A 305 57.93 40.46 19.19
C ALA A 305 57.81 41.97 19.45
N ARG A 306 58.70 42.49 20.28
CA ARG A 306 58.71 43.89 20.71
C ARG A 306 60.05 44.52 20.38
N LEU A 307 60.00 45.72 19.81
CA LEU A 307 61.15 46.61 19.71
C LEU A 307 60.82 47.91 20.44
N THR A 308 61.63 48.30 21.42
CA THR A 308 61.42 49.51 22.23
C THR A 308 62.66 50.39 22.18
N TYR A 309 62.44 51.67 21.86
CA TYR A 309 63.44 52.73 21.95
C TYR A 309 63.20 53.56 23.22
N ARG A 310 64.23 53.71 24.05
CA ARG A 310 64.23 54.54 25.26
C ARG A 310 64.96 55.85 25.02
N VAL A 311 64.37 56.96 25.45
CA VAL A 311 64.97 58.30 25.35
C VAL A 311 65.94 58.51 26.51
N GLY A 312 67.18 58.09 26.33
CA GLY A 312 68.19 57.96 27.39
C GLY A 312 68.10 56.62 28.11
N GLY A 313 69.11 56.30 28.93
CA GLY A 313 69.16 55.08 29.74
C GLY A 313 70.48 54.31 29.62
N SER A 314 70.63 53.28 30.46
CA SER A 314 71.79 52.40 30.50
C SER A 314 71.48 50.97 30.03
N ARG A 315 72.54 50.19 29.77
CA ARG A 315 72.43 48.75 29.53
C ARG A 315 72.03 48.07 30.84
N ARG A 316 70.93 47.32 30.77
CA ARG A 316 70.13 46.82 31.89
C ARG A 316 70.76 45.65 32.64
N ARG A 317 71.95 45.84 33.24
CA ARG A 317 72.66 44.75 33.94
C ARG A 317 72.67 44.90 35.46
N SER A 318 73.08 46.06 35.97
CA SER A 318 73.22 46.20 37.42
C SER A 318 71.88 46.49 38.09
N VAL A 319 71.72 46.08 39.34
CA VAL A 319 70.54 46.43 40.16
C VAL A 319 70.25 47.94 40.16
N ALA A 320 71.30 48.79 40.11
CA ALA A 320 71.14 50.24 40.04
C ALA A 320 70.56 50.71 38.69
N ASP A 321 70.93 50.08 37.58
CA ASP A 321 70.39 50.39 36.24
C ASP A 321 68.93 49.94 36.08
N GLN A 322 68.49 48.96 36.86
CA GLN A 322 67.13 48.42 36.79
C GLN A 322 66.09 49.33 37.45
N ILE A 323 66.51 50.38 38.18
CA ILE A 323 65.59 51.37 38.76
C ILE A 323 64.82 52.19 37.72
N GLU A 324 65.36 52.29 36.50
CA GLU A 324 64.72 52.99 35.39
C GLU A 324 63.71 52.11 34.64
N GLN A 325 63.57 50.84 35.05
CA GLN A 325 62.65 49.92 34.40
C GLN A 325 61.29 49.95 35.09
N PRO A 326 60.21 50.12 34.32
CA PRO A 326 58.92 49.79 34.85
C PRO A 326 58.81 48.26 35.07
N PRO A 327 57.97 47.82 36.00
CA PRO A 327 57.55 46.42 36.10
C PRO A 327 57.18 45.82 34.74
N GLN A 328 57.72 44.64 34.45
CA GLN A 328 57.33 43.86 33.28
C GLN A 328 55.99 43.17 33.60
N ARG A 329 55.03 43.41 32.72
CA ARG A 329 53.64 42.95 32.81
C ARG A 329 53.03 42.90 31.41
N ASN A 330 51.91 42.22 31.26
CA ASN A 330 51.04 42.40 30.10
C ASN A 330 50.54 43.85 30.02
N GLU A 331 50.73 44.48 28.87
CA GLU A 331 50.37 45.88 28.62
C GLU A 331 48.91 46.06 28.21
N HIS A 332 48.32 45.06 27.57
CA HIS A 332 46.90 45.01 27.28
C HIS A 332 46.18 44.16 28.33
N ILE A 333 44.87 44.35 28.44
CA ILE A 333 44.01 43.46 29.23
C ILE A 333 43.88 42.16 28.43
N VAL A 334 44.19 41.00 29.04
CA VAL A 334 44.02 39.71 28.34
C VAL A 334 42.54 39.46 28.10
N ARG A 335 42.14 39.23 26.84
CA ARG A 335 40.74 39.03 26.45
C ARG A 335 40.50 37.66 25.83
N ALA A 336 39.38 37.06 26.21
CA ALA A 336 38.79 35.95 25.47
C ALA A 336 37.73 36.51 24.52
N HIS A 337 37.82 36.18 23.23
CA HIS A 337 36.87 36.67 22.23
C HIS A 337 36.41 35.55 21.29
N ASN A 338 35.11 35.53 21.02
CA ASN A 338 34.46 34.74 20.00
C ASN A 338 33.37 35.59 19.33
N THR A 339 33.46 35.80 18.02
CA THR A 339 32.46 36.61 17.30
C THR A 339 31.14 35.84 17.17
N PRO A 340 30.00 36.43 17.54
CA PRO A 340 28.70 35.79 17.36
C PRO A 340 28.36 35.65 15.87
N ILE A 341 27.88 34.46 15.50
CA ILE A 341 27.40 34.17 14.14
C ILE A 341 25.95 33.71 14.24
N VAL A 342 25.05 34.42 13.58
CA VAL A 342 23.63 34.03 13.45
C VAL A 342 23.45 33.05 12.30
N ALA A 343 22.53 32.12 12.47
CA ALA A 343 22.15 31.16 11.44
C ALA A 343 21.26 31.84 10.39
N ILE A 344 21.71 31.82 9.12
CA ILE A 344 21.00 32.44 8.00
C ILE A 344 20.08 31.42 7.33
N ASN A 345 18.81 31.77 7.16
CA ASN A 345 17.86 30.98 6.40
C ASN A 345 18.27 30.96 4.92
N PRO A 346 18.54 29.78 4.33
CA PRO A 346 18.97 29.68 2.93
C PRO A 346 17.91 30.14 1.93
N ALA A 347 16.63 30.12 2.30
CA ALA A 347 15.54 30.55 1.42
C ALA A 347 15.38 32.08 1.35
N THR A 348 15.63 32.78 2.45
CA THR A 348 15.40 34.24 2.53
C THR A 348 16.69 35.06 2.50
N GLY A 349 17.84 34.47 2.82
CA GLY A 349 19.10 35.19 3.02
C GLY A 349 19.16 36.04 4.28
N THR A 350 18.14 35.95 5.15
CA THR A 350 18.05 36.66 6.44
C THR A 350 18.25 35.70 7.61
N PRO A 351 18.56 36.17 8.83
CA PRO A 351 18.57 35.32 10.01
C PRO A 351 17.24 34.58 10.20
N TRP A 352 17.30 33.35 10.69
CA TRP A 352 16.09 32.66 11.15
C TRP A 352 15.46 33.43 12.29
N ARG A 353 14.16 33.76 12.16
CA ARG A 353 13.38 34.39 13.23
C ARG A 353 12.61 33.33 14.00
N VAL A 354 12.82 33.30 15.32
CA VAL A 354 12.21 32.34 16.24
C VAL A 354 11.40 33.09 17.29
N ILE A 355 10.16 32.65 17.50
CA ILE A 355 9.22 33.17 18.47
C ILE A 355 9.03 32.08 19.51
N HIS A 356 9.41 32.38 20.75
CA HIS A 356 9.42 31.40 21.83
C HIS A 356 8.10 31.45 22.61
N VAL A 357 7.54 30.28 22.90
CA VAL A 357 6.34 30.12 23.71
C VAL A 357 6.62 29.14 24.85
N ASN A 358 6.36 29.56 26.09
CA ASN A 358 6.49 28.72 27.27
C ASN A 358 5.43 29.13 28.30
N ASN A 359 4.51 28.22 28.66
CA ASN A 359 3.39 28.51 29.56
C ASN A 359 3.78 28.78 31.03
N THR A 360 5.06 28.59 31.41
CA THR A 360 5.58 29.01 32.73
C THR A 360 6.19 30.42 32.71
N SER A 361 6.24 31.07 31.54
CA SER A 361 6.79 32.42 31.34
C SER A 361 5.72 33.51 31.54
N HIS A 362 6.11 34.78 31.45
CA HIS A 362 5.23 35.95 31.64
C HIS A 362 5.57 37.14 30.69
N SER A 363 6.11 36.92 29.48
CA SER A 363 6.79 38.00 28.72
C SER A 363 6.55 38.06 27.18
N LEU A 364 7.53 38.59 26.42
CA LEU A 364 7.44 39.22 25.07
C LEU A 364 7.87 38.34 23.87
N GLY A 365 8.17 37.04 24.06
CA GLY A 365 8.39 36.09 22.96
C GLY A 365 9.84 35.82 22.53
N THR A 366 10.83 36.21 23.32
CA THR A 366 12.26 35.88 23.09
C THR A 366 12.65 34.57 23.80
N ALA A 367 13.80 33.98 23.46
CA ALA A 367 14.32 32.77 24.12
C ALA A 367 14.49 32.97 25.65
N GLU A 368 14.95 34.14 26.06
CA GLU A 368 15.14 34.51 27.47
C GLU A 368 13.82 34.92 28.15
N SER A 369 12.79 35.22 27.36
CA SER A 369 11.52 35.77 27.83
C SER A 369 10.34 35.33 26.96
N PRO A 370 9.99 34.02 26.93
CA PRO A 370 8.97 33.49 26.02
C PRO A 370 7.57 34.06 26.27
N TYR A 371 6.69 33.97 25.27
CA TYR A 371 5.27 34.26 25.45
C TYR A 371 4.61 33.19 26.35
N PRO A 372 3.73 33.58 27.29
CA PRO A 372 3.01 32.63 28.15
C PRO A 372 1.96 31.79 27.40
N THR A 373 1.55 32.20 26.20
CA THR A 373 0.45 31.52 25.50
C THR A 373 0.75 31.29 24.02
N LEU A 374 0.23 30.18 23.49
CA LEU A 374 0.32 29.84 22.07
C LEU A 374 -0.38 30.91 21.19
N ALA A 375 -1.47 31.50 21.69
CA ALA A 375 -2.17 32.58 20.99
C ALA A 375 -1.29 33.82 20.76
N GLN A 376 -0.48 34.21 21.74
CA GLN A 376 0.46 35.33 21.58
C GLN A 376 1.60 34.99 20.61
N GLY A 377 2.13 33.76 20.68
CA GLY A 377 3.12 33.28 19.72
C GLY A 377 2.58 33.30 18.28
N ASN A 378 1.34 32.82 18.09
CA ASN A 378 0.65 32.86 16.81
C ASN A 378 0.48 34.30 16.29
N ALA A 379 0.06 35.24 17.14
CA ALA A 379 -0.12 36.64 16.76
C ALA A 379 1.20 37.34 16.36
N ALA A 380 2.34 36.89 16.87
CA ALA A 380 3.66 37.45 16.55
C ALA A 380 4.29 36.86 15.27
N ALA A 381 3.82 35.69 14.83
CA ALA A 381 4.31 34.97 13.67
C ALA A 381 3.59 35.45 12.40
N THR A 382 3.98 36.63 11.92
CA THR A 382 3.34 37.28 10.76
C THR A 382 4.11 37.10 9.45
N ASN A 383 5.36 36.62 9.50
CA ASN A 383 6.23 36.58 8.32
C ASN A 383 6.38 35.16 7.78
N PRO A 384 6.61 35.00 6.46
CA PRO A 384 7.00 33.72 5.89
C PRO A 384 8.27 33.20 6.57
N TRP A 385 8.37 31.89 6.76
CA TRP A 385 9.52 31.23 7.41
C TRP A 385 9.75 31.57 8.89
N ASP A 386 8.84 32.27 9.57
CA ASP A 386 8.89 32.39 11.04
C ASP A 386 8.79 30.99 11.69
N ILE A 387 9.58 30.77 12.74
CA ILE A 387 9.51 29.57 13.58
C ILE A 387 8.85 29.93 14.90
N VAL A 388 7.72 29.31 15.23
CA VAL A 388 7.14 29.32 16.57
C VAL A 388 7.63 28.09 17.30
N PHE A 389 8.53 28.30 18.26
CA PHE A 389 9.14 27.25 19.07
C PHE A 389 8.43 27.17 20.43
N VAL A 390 7.79 26.04 20.71
CA VAL A 390 6.96 25.82 21.89
C VAL A 390 7.67 24.88 22.85
N ASP A 391 7.96 25.35 24.06
CA ASP A 391 8.51 24.52 25.13
C ASP A 391 7.44 23.63 25.77
N GLN A 392 7.86 22.51 26.37
CA GLN A 392 6.96 21.64 27.13
C GLN A 392 6.23 22.40 28.25
N GLY A 393 6.88 23.42 28.83
CA GLY A 393 6.30 24.23 29.89
C GLY A 393 6.11 23.44 31.18
N ASP A 394 4.97 23.61 31.84
CA ASP A 394 4.58 22.84 33.03
C ASP A 394 4.06 21.42 32.72
N GLY A 395 4.05 21.01 31.45
CA GLY A 395 3.54 19.72 30.98
C GLY A 395 2.01 19.65 30.89
N THR A 396 1.30 20.74 31.17
CA THR A 396 -0.15 20.85 30.99
C THR A 396 -0.49 21.60 29.70
N ALA A 397 -1.75 21.54 29.28
CA ALA A 397 -2.22 22.31 28.14
C ALA A 397 -2.56 23.78 28.48
N THR A 398 -2.32 24.21 29.73
CA THR A 398 -2.59 25.60 30.15
C THR A 398 -1.75 26.55 29.31
N GLY A 399 -2.37 27.58 28.71
CA GLY A 399 -1.69 28.49 27.78
C GLY A 399 -1.47 27.94 26.37
N TYR A 400 -1.62 26.62 26.17
CA TYR A 400 -1.57 25.93 24.87
C TYR A 400 -2.95 25.42 24.42
N ASN A 401 -4.00 25.97 25.02
CA ASN A 401 -5.39 25.54 24.86
C ASN A 401 -6.18 26.33 23.80
N THR A 402 -5.48 26.90 22.82
CA THR A 402 -6.04 27.75 21.76
C THR A 402 -5.54 27.29 20.39
N ALA A 403 -6.31 27.58 19.33
CA ALA A 403 -5.88 27.29 17.96
C ALA A 403 -4.59 28.05 17.57
N PHE A 404 -3.66 27.36 16.93
CA PHE A 404 -2.58 27.97 16.16
C PHE A 404 -2.97 27.99 14.68
N SER A 405 -3.04 29.17 14.07
CA SER A 405 -3.41 29.34 12.67
C SER A 405 -2.29 30.04 11.94
N PHE A 406 -1.63 29.34 11.03
CA PHE A 406 -0.53 29.89 10.25
C PHE A 406 -0.97 31.16 9.50
N GLN A 407 -0.17 32.23 9.62
CA GLN A 407 -0.50 33.55 9.06
C GLN A 407 0.28 33.87 7.78
N ALA A 408 1.34 33.10 7.48
CA ALA A 408 2.15 33.25 6.28
C ALA A 408 2.74 31.92 5.81
N ALA A 409 3.15 31.88 4.54
CA ALA A 409 3.63 30.65 3.90
C ALA A 409 4.95 30.16 4.50
N ASN A 410 5.17 28.85 4.48
CA ASN A 410 6.39 28.19 4.96
C ASN A 410 6.75 28.46 6.42
N GLN A 411 5.78 28.82 7.26
CA GLN A 411 5.98 28.95 8.70
C GLN A 411 6.14 27.59 9.39
N TYR A 412 6.79 27.60 10.55
CA TYR A 412 7.05 26.41 11.36
C TYR A 412 6.38 26.56 12.72
N LEU A 413 5.65 25.52 13.14
CA LEU A 413 5.22 25.30 14.51
C LEU A 413 6.01 24.09 15.01
N VAL A 414 6.95 24.30 15.93
CA VAL A 414 7.88 23.26 16.40
C VAL A 414 7.81 23.14 17.91
N GLY A 415 7.48 21.94 18.38
CA GLY A 415 7.57 21.60 19.79
C GLY A 415 8.97 21.16 20.18
N ASN A 416 9.35 21.46 21.42
CA ASN A 416 10.53 20.90 22.06
C ASN A 416 10.31 19.41 22.40
N GLY A 417 11.38 18.68 22.75
CA GLY A 417 11.28 17.28 23.21
C GLY A 417 11.81 16.23 22.22
N ALA A 418 12.08 16.61 20.97
CA ALA A 418 12.79 15.77 20.01
C ALA A 418 13.61 16.63 19.04
N ALA A 419 14.65 16.05 18.44
CA ALA A 419 15.55 16.78 17.56
C ALA A 419 14.81 17.37 16.35
N PHE A 420 15.12 18.63 16.03
CA PHE A 420 14.60 19.31 14.84
C PHE A 420 15.73 20.13 14.23
N TYR A 421 16.10 19.80 12.98
CA TYR A 421 17.24 20.42 12.31
C TYR A 421 16.77 21.46 11.31
N VAL A 422 17.25 22.70 11.46
CA VAL A 422 17.04 23.75 10.46
C VAL A 422 18.24 23.82 9.52
N PRO A 423 18.02 24.01 8.21
CA PRO A 423 19.09 24.29 7.26
C PRO A 423 19.57 25.74 7.41
N THR A 424 20.87 25.94 7.23
CA THR A 424 21.47 27.28 7.26
C THR A 424 22.40 27.49 6.09
N ALA A 425 22.46 28.73 5.57
CA ALA A 425 23.36 29.08 4.48
C ALA A 425 24.85 29.13 4.89
N ASN A 426 25.12 29.32 6.19
CA ASN A 426 26.45 29.63 6.71
C ASN A 426 27.01 28.64 7.74
N ALA A 427 26.22 27.67 8.22
CA ALA A 427 26.62 26.77 9.32
C ALA A 427 26.14 25.31 9.18
N GLY A 428 25.62 24.91 8.01
CA GLY A 428 25.06 23.57 7.79
C GLY A 428 23.73 23.37 8.53
N LEU A 429 23.48 22.16 9.04
CA LEU A 429 22.26 21.84 9.80
C LEU A 429 22.46 22.16 11.28
N ILE A 430 21.52 22.88 11.90
CA ILE A 430 21.54 23.18 13.34
C ILE A 430 20.32 22.54 14.00
N ASN A 431 20.55 21.74 15.06
CA ASN A 431 19.47 21.26 15.91
C ASN A 431 19.00 22.39 16.83
N ILE A 432 17.71 22.71 16.77
CA ILE A 432 17.10 23.77 17.59
C ILE A 432 16.41 23.24 18.85
N ALA A 433 16.32 21.92 19.00
CA ALA A 433 15.75 21.32 20.21
C ALA A 433 16.67 21.54 21.41
N THR A 434 16.12 22.05 22.50
CA THR A 434 16.86 22.24 23.78
C THR A 434 16.60 21.11 24.77
N ASN A 435 15.57 20.30 24.54
CA ASN A 435 15.29 19.07 25.26
C ASN A 435 15.07 17.90 24.29
N LEU A 436 15.66 16.73 24.60
CA LEU A 436 15.61 15.49 23.81
C LEU A 436 15.09 14.29 24.63
N ASP A 437 14.46 14.54 25.77
CA ASP A 437 13.92 13.50 26.67
C ASP A 437 12.67 12.78 26.13
N GLY A 438 12.11 13.23 25.00
CA GLY A 438 10.92 12.68 24.38
C GLY A 438 9.61 13.36 24.79
N THR A 439 9.63 14.27 25.78
CA THR A 439 8.41 14.92 26.28
C THR A 439 8.04 16.13 25.42
N LYS A 440 6.87 16.08 24.81
CA LYS A 440 6.40 17.07 23.84
C LYS A 440 5.40 18.05 24.47
N PRO A 441 5.29 19.30 23.98
CA PRO A 441 4.22 20.20 24.38
C PRO A 441 2.85 19.59 24.07
N LEU A 442 1.94 19.74 25.03
CA LEU A 442 0.56 19.27 24.94
C LEU A 442 -0.36 20.39 24.44
N LEU A 443 -0.89 20.24 23.23
CA LEU A 443 -1.92 21.11 22.68
C LEU A 443 -3.32 20.56 22.99
N THR A 444 -4.28 21.44 23.23
CA THR A 444 -5.69 21.08 23.31
C THR A 444 -6.56 22.22 22.77
N ASN A 445 -7.70 21.92 22.15
CA ASN A 445 -8.70 22.94 21.85
C ASN A 445 -10.09 22.29 21.79
N PRO A 446 -10.76 22.06 22.93
CA PRO A 446 -12.03 21.35 22.95
C PRO A 446 -13.17 22.03 22.15
N SER A 447 -13.05 23.32 21.83
CA SER A 447 -14.04 24.08 21.05
C SER A 447 -13.70 24.18 19.56
N GLY A 448 -12.51 23.76 19.10
CA GLY A 448 -12.08 23.93 17.72
C GLY A 448 -10.84 23.12 17.31
N ALA A 449 -10.17 23.54 16.24
CA ALA A 449 -8.93 22.92 15.80
C ALA A 449 -7.73 23.36 16.65
N SER A 450 -6.78 22.46 16.94
CA SER A 450 -5.51 22.87 17.60
C SER A 450 -4.55 23.52 16.63
N VAL A 451 -4.46 22.99 15.40
CA VAL A 451 -3.65 23.56 14.33
C VAL A 451 -4.52 23.78 13.09
N ILE A 452 -4.41 24.96 12.49
CA ILE A 452 -5.11 25.35 11.27
C ILE A 452 -4.10 25.73 10.20
N ILE A 453 -4.09 24.98 9.11
CA ILE A 453 -3.33 25.26 7.89
C ILE A 453 -4.33 25.77 6.84
N GLY A 454 -4.58 27.08 6.84
CA GLY A 454 -5.36 27.73 5.79
C GLY A 454 -4.48 28.16 4.60
N SER A 455 -5.07 28.79 3.59
CA SER A 455 -4.33 29.26 2.39
C SER A 455 -3.14 30.17 2.69
N ALA A 456 -3.19 30.96 3.77
CA ALA A 456 -2.06 31.79 4.19
C ALA A 456 -0.88 30.96 4.70
N GLY A 457 -1.14 29.78 5.25
CA GLY A 457 -0.17 28.85 5.84
C GLY A 457 0.35 27.78 4.88
N ALA A 458 0.21 27.97 3.56
CA ALA A 458 0.70 27.01 2.59
C ALA A 458 2.18 26.66 2.82
N GLY A 459 2.52 25.37 2.77
CA GLY A 459 3.85 24.87 3.10
C GLY A 459 4.22 24.90 4.58
N ALA A 460 3.24 24.86 5.48
CA ALA A 460 3.47 24.82 6.92
C ALA A 460 4.25 23.58 7.37
N VAL A 461 5.08 23.73 8.41
CA VAL A 461 5.72 22.61 9.11
C VAL A 461 5.19 22.53 10.53
N VAL A 462 4.67 21.38 10.92
CA VAL A 462 4.23 21.10 12.29
C VAL A 462 5.05 19.92 12.80
N SER A 463 5.75 20.06 13.93
CA SER A 463 6.52 18.93 14.45
C SER A 463 6.59 18.87 15.97
N ASN A 464 6.68 17.63 16.49
CA ASN A 464 6.95 17.32 17.91
C ASN A 464 5.85 17.79 18.89
N PHE A 465 4.59 17.46 18.62
CA PHE A 465 3.47 17.77 19.52
C PHE A 465 2.71 16.54 19.98
N GLN A 466 2.13 16.63 21.17
CA GLN A 466 0.98 15.85 21.58
C GLN A 466 -0.27 16.73 21.47
N ILE A 467 -1.34 16.23 20.86
CA ILE A 467 -2.63 16.91 20.76
C ILE A 467 -3.66 16.01 21.42
N THR A 468 -4.31 16.46 22.48
CA THR A 468 -5.27 15.65 23.23
C THR A 468 -6.59 16.37 23.44
N GLY A 469 -7.69 15.71 23.10
CA GLY A 469 -9.04 16.14 23.46
C GLY A 469 -9.60 17.33 22.67
N SER A 470 -8.95 17.72 21.57
CA SER A 470 -9.39 18.81 20.70
C SER A 470 -10.57 18.41 19.82
N ASN A 471 -11.44 19.36 19.46
CA ASN A 471 -12.55 19.07 18.54
C ASN A 471 -12.02 18.63 17.16
N ILE A 472 -10.94 19.28 16.70
CA ILE A 472 -10.12 18.82 15.58
C ILE A 472 -8.65 18.88 15.99
N GLY A 473 -7.87 17.84 15.72
CA GLY A 473 -6.42 17.89 15.92
C GLY A 473 -5.77 18.87 14.96
N ILE A 474 -5.80 18.54 13.67
CA ILE A 474 -5.27 19.37 12.58
C ILE A 474 -6.35 19.61 11.53
N GLN A 475 -6.55 20.88 11.17
CA GLN A 475 -7.46 21.30 10.11
C GLN A 475 -6.67 21.91 8.95
N GLY A 476 -6.88 21.39 7.73
CA GLY A 476 -6.34 21.96 6.49
C GLY A 476 -7.47 22.50 5.60
N THR A 477 -7.31 23.70 5.07
CA THR A 477 -8.25 24.30 4.12
C THR A 477 -7.53 25.09 3.03
N GLY A 478 -8.10 25.11 1.82
CA GLY A 478 -7.52 25.85 0.69
C GLY A 478 -6.17 25.28 0.23
N LEU A 479 -5.19 26.15 0.00
CA LEU A 479 -3.88 25.76 -0.53
C LEU A 479 -2.96 25.25 0.58
N LEU A 480 -2.51 23.99 0.48
CA LEU A 480 -1.58 23.38 1.46
C LEU A 480 -0.12 23.40 1.02
N SER A 481 0.16 23.63 -0.27
CA SER A 481 1.53 23.70 -0.80
C SER A 481 1.90 25.12 -1.19
N SER A 482 3.07 25.61 -0.77
CA SER A 482 3.52 26.97 -1.08
C SER A 482 4.07 27.11 -2.51
N GLY A 483 4.39 26.00 -3.19
CA GLY A 483 5.11 26.02 -4.46
C GLY A 483 6.61 26.37 -4.32
N ILE A 484 7.11 26.58 -3.10
CA ILE A 484 8.48 27.01 -2.83
C ILE A 484 9.26 25.85 -2.21
N ALA A 485 10.31 25.40 -2.91
CA ALA A 485 11.18 24.34 -2.42
C ALA A 485 11.84 24.70 -1.07
N ARG A 486 11.92 23.70 -0.20
CA ARG A 486 12.60 23.74 1.09
C ARG A 486 13.80 22.79 1.05
N THR A 487 15.00 23.33 1.24
CA THR A 487 16.21 22.53 1.43
C THR A 487 16.26 21.97 2.85
N GLY A 488 16.86 20.80 3.06
CA GLY A 488 16.96 20.22 4.41
C GLY A 488 17.13 18.70 4.41
N PRO A 489 17.11 18.05 5.59
CA PRO A 489 17.02 16.60 5.69
C PRO A 489 15.57 16.13 5.52
N VAL A 490 15.38 14.90 5.03
CA VAL A 490 14.09 14.21 5.03
C VAL A 490 13.62 14.03 6.49
N PRO A 491 12.34 14.25 6.83
CA PRO A 491 11.21 14.50 5.92
C PRO A 491 10.96 15.97 5.58
N PHE A 492 11.79 16.92 6.05
CA PHE A 492 11.53 18.35 5.89
C PHE A 492 11.96 18.93 4.54
N ALA A 493 12.91 18.27 3.88
CA ALA A 493 13.33 18.60 2.52
C ALA A 493 12.18 18.32 1.56
N ASP A 494 11.84 19.31 0.73
CA ASP A 494 10.79 19.17 -0.25
C ASP A 494 10.99 20.10 -1.45
N THR A 495 10.64 19.64 -2.64
CA THR A 495 10.78 20.40 -3.88
C THR A 495 9.54 21.21 -4.24
N THR A 496 8.37 20.89 -3.67
CA THR A 496 7.10 21.54 -4.05
C THR A 496 6.57 22.52 -3.02
N GLY A 497 7.10 22.55 -1.79
CA GLY A 497 6.60 23.41 -0.72
C GLY A 497 5.38 22.82 0.02
N THR A 498 5.26 21.51 0.05
CA THR A 498 4.33 20.65 0.81
C THR A 498 4.25 21.05 2.28
N SER A 499 3.03 20.97 2.83
CA SER A 499 2.83 21.03 4.28
C SER A 499 3.26 19.72 4.95
N ILE A 500 4.05 19.79 6.02
CA ILE A 500 4.69 18.62 6.62
C ILE A 500 4.35 18.53 8.09
N ILE A 501 3.74 17.41 8.48
CA ILE A 501 3.36 17.09 9.84
C ILE A 501 4.26 15.94 10.27
N ASN A 502 5.18 16.17 11.20
CA ASN A 502 6.18 15.19 11.58
C ASN A 502 6.17 14.93 13.09
N ASN A 503 6.11 13.66 13.49
CA ASN A 503 6.22 13.28 14.89
C ASN A 503 5.12 13.93 15.77
N VAL A 504 3.88 13.95 15.27
CA VAL A 504 2.71 14.50 15.96
C VAL A 504 1.76 13.38 16.38
N PHE A 505 1.37 13.37 17.65
CA PHE A 505 0.46 12.37 18.22
C PHE A 505 -0.87 13.02 18.58
N ILE A 506 -1.95 12.59 17.92
CA ILE A 506 -3.30 13.12 18.09
C ILE A 506 -4.14 12.06 18.80
N SER A 507 -4.71 12.39 19.96
CA SER A 507 -5.50 11.46 20.75
C SER A 507 -6.79 12.07 21.30
N GLY A 508 -7.84 11.25 21.38
CA GLY A 508 -9.05 11.65 22.07
C GLY A 508 -8.85 11.57 23.58
N ASN A 509 -9.71 12.23 24.34
CA ASN A 509 -9.63 12.24 25.80
C ASN A 509 -10.68 11.33 26.46
N SER A 510 -11.21 10.36 25.71
CA SER A 510 -12.24 9.40 26.15
C SER A 510 -13.54 10.04 26.64
N THR A 511 -13.83 11.29 26.25
CA THR A 511 -15.13 11.93 26.48
C THR A 511 -16.09 11.67 25.31
N THR A 512 -17.37 11.96 25.47
CA THR A 512 -18.36 11.90 24.37
C THR A 512 -18.35 13.16 23.50
N ALA A 513 -17.48 14.13 23.78
CA ALA A 513 -17.38 15.33 22.97
C ALA A 513 -16.92 14.97 21.55
N PRO A 514 -17.41 15.66 20.51
CA PRO A 514 -16.92 15.50 19.15
C PRO A 514 -15.41 15.75 19.05
N GLN A 515 -14.65 14.77 18.54
CA GLN A 515 -13.20 14.83 18.38
C GLN A 515 -12.79 14.12 17.09
N ALA A 516 -12.23 14.88 16.14
CA ALA A 516 -11.67 14.37 14.89
C ALA A 516 -10.15 14.56 14.86
N GLY A 517 -9.44 13.65 14.19
CA GLY A 517 -7.97 13.68 14.16
C GLY A 517 -7.46 14.73 13.19
N VAL A 518 -7.63 14.45 11.91
CA VAL A 518 -7.26 15.32 10.79
C VAL A 518 -8.50 15.58 9.93
N VAL A 519 -8.73 16.86 9.61
CA VAL A 519 -9.80 17.28 8.71
C VAL A 519 -9.20 18.14 7.60
N LEU A 520 -9.27 17.65 6.37
CA LEU A 520 -8.92 18.38 5.16
C LEU A 520 -10.21 18.73 4.42
N ASP A 521 -10.54 20.02 4.34
CA ASP A 521 -11.80 20.49 3.78
C ASP A 521 -11.56 21.46 2.62
N SER A 522 -12.09 21.10 1.44
CA SER A 522 -12.09 21.89 0.22
C SER A 522 -10.67 22.36 -0.17
N THR A 523 -9.69 21.49 0.04
CA THR A 523 -8.27 21.77 -0.18
C THR A 523 -7.94 21.73 -1.67
N THR A 524 -7.36 22.80 -2.22
CA THR A 524 -7.06 22.93 -3.65
C THR A 524 -5.55 22.94 -3.91
N ASN A 525 -5.08 22.09 -4.83
CA ASN A 525 -3.65 21.95 -5.20
C ASN A 525 -2.71 21.86 -3.97
N GLY A 526 -3.12 21.11 -2.94
CA GLY A 526 -2.44 21.06 -1.66
C GLY A 526 -1.74 19.73 -1.44
N ASP A 527 -0.40 19.75 -1.39
CA ASP A 527 0.38 18.62 -0.91
C ASP A 527 0.47 18.68 0.63
N ILE A 528 0.13 17.59 1.30
CA ILE A 528 0.33 17.42 2.74
C ILE A 528 0.89 16.04 3.06
N THR A 529 1.96 16.00 3.85
CA THR A 529 2.61 14.76 4.26
C THR A 529 2.62 14.64 5.78
N PHE A 530 2.17 13.50 6.28
CA PHE A 530 2.30 13.09 7.67
C PHE A 530 3.39 12.02 7.78
N PHE A 531 4.35 12.23 8.66
CA PHE A 531 5.45 11.32 8.91
C PHE A 531 5.56 11.03 10.40
N ALA A 532 5.78 9.77 10.78
CA ALA A 532 5.93 9.36 12.17
C ALA A 532 4.80 9.88 13.09
N SER A 533 3.58 9.99 12.56
CA SER A 533 2.45 10.61 13.26
C SER A 533 1.40 9.55 13.59
N SER A 534 0.63 9.74 14.66
CA SER A 534 -0.44 8.81 15.02
C SER A 534 -1.73 9.52 15.38
N ILE A 535 -2.86 8.86 15.09
CA ILE A 535 -4.20 9.31 15.44
C ILE A 535 -4.89 8.18 16.18
N ALA A 536 -5.41 8.42 17.38
CA ALA A 536 -6.05 7.39 18.19
C ALA A 536 -7.24 7.90 19.01
N GLY A 537 -8.25 7.04 19.22
CA GLY A 537 -9.32 7.30 20.21
C GLY A 537 -10.25 8.47 19.86
N MET A 538 -10.44 8.76 18.57
CA MET A 538 -11.35 9.80 18.11
C MET A 538 -12.83 9.37 18.30
N THR A 539 -13.73 10.33 18.52
CA THR A 539 -15.19 10.09 18.58
C THR A 539 -15.92 10.45 17.28
N LYS A 540 -15.23 11.21 16.42
CA LYS A 540 -15.54 11.47 15.01
C LYS A 540 -14.40 10.90 14.15
N ASP A 541 -14.46 11.15 12.85
CA ASP A 541 -13.50 10.62 11.88
C ASP A 541 -12.04 10.86 12.27
N ALA A 542 -11.23 9.81 12.20
CA ALA A 542 -9.81 9.91 12.50
C ALA A 542 -9.09 10.72 11.40
N ILE A 543 -9.35 10.39 10.14
CA ILE A 543 -9.01 11.24 9.00
C ILE A 543 -10.26 11.48 8.17
N ARG A 544 -10.56 12.76 7.90
CA ARG A 544 -11.60 13.20 6.99
C ARG A 544 -11.02 14.06 5.88
N ILE A 545 -11.27 13.69 4.63
CA ILE A 545 -10.88 14.42 3.43
C ILE A 545 -12.16 14.72 2.66
N GLU A 546 -12.58 15.97 2.64
CA GLU A 546 -13.86 16.39 2.09
C GLU A 546 -13.63 17.50 1.05
N GLY A 547 -14.02 17.27 -0.21
CA GLY A 547 -13.88 18.28 -1.26
C GLY A 547 -12.45 18.46 -1.81
N GLY A 548 -12.31 19.23 -2.88
CA GLY A 548 -11.00 19.65 -3.42
C GLY A 548 -10.15 18.53 -4.03
N ASN A 549 -8.86 18.79 -4.27
CA ASN A 549 -7.93 17.88 -4.94
C ASN A 549 -6.58 17.78 -4.21
N ALA A 550 -6.62 17.54 -2.89
CA ALA A 550 -5.40 17.39 -2.10
C ALA A 550 -4.59 16.14 -2.48
N ASN A 551 -3.27 16.28 -2.40
CA ASN A 551 -2.33 15.17 -2.38
C ASN A 551 -1.94 14.88 -0.93
N VAL A 552 -2.49 13.80 -0.37
CA VAL A 552 -2.28 13.39 1.02
C VAL A 552 -1.35 12.20 1.04
N ASN A 553 -0.27 12.28 1.81
CA ASN A 553 0.61 11.15 2.09
C ASN A 553 0.69 10.95 3.61
N PHE A 554 0.00 9.93 4.12
CA PHE A 554 -0.01 9.61 5.54
C PHE A 554 0.84 8.36 5.82
N GLN A 555 2.02 8.57 6.40
CA GLN A 555 2.92 7.53 6.85
C GLN A 555 2.98 7.49 8.39
N GLY A 556 2.14 6.65 8.99
CA GLY A 556 1.91 6.62 10.42
C GLY A 556 0.77 5.68 10.81
N SER A 557 0.31 5.78 12.05
CA SER A 557 -0.72 4.89 12.60
C SER A 557 -2.05 5.59 12.78
N ILE A 558 -3.12 4.98 12.28
CA ILE A 558 -4.51 5.41 12.51
C ILE A 558 -5.20 4.30 13.31
N SER A 559 -5.65 4.60 14.51
CA SER A 559 -6.37 3.65 15.37
C SER A 559 -7.76 4.20 15.73
N ASN A 560 -8.79 3.46 15.34
CA ASN A 560 -10.18 3.79 15.61
C ASN A 560 -10.88 2.63 16.32
N ALA A 561 -11.75 2.97 17.27
CA ALA A 561 -12.57 1.98 17.98
C ALA A 561 -13.96 2.52 18.35
N SER A 562 -14.31 3.71 17.88
CA SER A 562 -15.57 4.36 18.23
C SER A 562 -16.65 3.99 17.21
N PRO A 563 -17.82 3.49 17.63
CA PRO A 563 -18.87 3.00 16.73
C PRO A 563 -19.56 4.12 15.96
N THR A 564 -19.19 5.39 16.19
CA THR A 564 -19.74 6.57 15.51
C THR A 564 -18.71 7.30 14.65
N SER A 565 -17.51 6.75 14.48
CA SER A 565 -16.43 7.37 13.71
C SER A 565 -15.89 6.44 12.64
N TYR A 566 -15.54 7.00 11.49
CA TYR A 566 -14.72 6.32 10.49
C TYR A 566 -13.23 6.41 10.85
N ALA A 567 -12.47 5.36 10.58
CA ALA A 567 -11.02 5.48 10.55
C ALA A 567 -10.57 6.42 9.41
N VAL A 568 -11.23 6.29 8.26
CA VAL A 568 -10.97 7.11 7.07
C VAL A 568 -12.30 7.45 6.41
N ASN A 569 -12.52 8.74 6.15
CA ASN A 569 -13.67 9.24 5.39
C ASN A 569 -13.18 10.15 4.26
N ILE A 570 -13.33 9.71 3.02
CA ILE A 570 -12.97 10.47 1.81
C ILE A 570 -14.25 10.76 1.04
N ALA A 571 -14.60 12.04 0.88
CA ALA A 571 -15.85 12.45 0.27
C ALA A 571 -15.69 13.63 -0.69
N ASN A 572 -16.43 13.65 -1.80
CA ASN A 572 -16.57 14.82 -2.68
C ASN A 572 -15.26 15.39 -3.26
N THR A 573 -14.14 14.66 -3.26
CA THR A 573 -12.87 15.15 -3.80
C THR A 573 -12.95 15.26 -5.32
N THR A 574 -12.48 16.34 -5.93
CA THR A 574 -12.50 16.55 -7.39
C THR A 574 -11.28 15.99 -8.12
N GLY A 575 -10.25 15.55 -7.40
CA GLY A 575 -9.02 14.95 -7.92
C GLY A 575 -7.99 14.72 -6.81
N GLY A 576 -6.70 14.70 -7.16
CA GLY A 576 -5.60 14.53 -6.20
C GLY A 576 -5.23 13.07 -5.94
N THR A 577 -4.30 12.85 -5.01
CA THR A 577 -3.83 11.51 -4.62
C THR A 577 -3.93 11.34 -3.11
N VAL A 578 -4.56 10.29 -2.63
CA VAL A 578 -4.66 9.98 -1.20
C VAL A 578 -3.93 8.67 -0.92
N ASN A 579 -2.75 8.74 -0.31
CA ASN A 579 -1.95 7.60 0.11
C ASN A 579 -2.01 7.48 1.63
N LEU A 580 -2.65 6.45 2.17
CA LEU A 580 -2.79 6.22 3.61
C LEU A 580 -2.17 4.87 3.97
N ALA A 581 -1.20 4.89 4.88
CA ALA A 581 -0.50 3.68 5.33
C ALA A 581 0.11 2.83 4.19
N VAL A 582 0.49 3.49 3.09
CA VAL A 582 1.13 2.83 1.93
C VAL A 582 2.63 2.65 2.21
N GLY A 583 3.16 1.47 1.90
CA GLY A 583 4.58 1.15 2.06
C GLY A 583 4.98 0.75 3.49
N GLY A 584 6.29 0.68 3.74
CA GLY A 584 6.83 0.23 5.03
C GLY A 584 6.72 1.28 6.15
N THR A 585 7.01 0.84 7.37
CA THR A 585 7.14 1.74 8.52
C THR A 585 8.24 2.78 8.26
N PRO A 586 7.98 4.08 8.50
CA PRO A 586 8.99 5.12 8.41
C PRO A 586 10.26 4.77 9.18
N ALA A 587 11.42 4.89 8.55
CA ALA A 587 12.69 4.55 9.19
C ALA A 587 12.89 5.38 10.47
N ASN A 588 13.27 4.70 11.56
CA ASN A 588 13.57 5.31 12.86
C ASN A 588 12.41 6.07 13.55
N SER A 589 11.14 5.87 13.16
CA SER A 589 10.00 6.58 13.77
C SER A 589 9.49 5.97 15.07
N GLY A 590 9.62 4.65 15.25
CA GLY A 590 8.94 3.92 16.33
C GLY A 590 7.40 3.89 16.21
N VAL A 591 6.83 4.40 15.11
CA VAL A 591 5.38 4.47 14.84
C VAL A 591 5.08 3.59 13.64
N ASN A 592 4.24 2.57 13.83
CA ASN A 592 3.79 1.68 12.75
C ASN A 592 3.12 2.47 11.62
N ASN A 593 3.23 1.95 10.40
CA ASN A 593 2.48 2.44 9.24
C ASN A 593 1.26 1.55 9.00
N GLU A 594 0.13 1.89 9.60
CA GLU A 594 -1.05 1.00 9.65
C GLU A 594 -2.35 1.75 9.88
N ILE A 595 -3.46 1.13 9.47
CA ILE A 595 -4.82 1.54 9.82
C ILE A 595 -5.46 0.39 10.59
N VAL A 596 -5.89 0.66 11.82
CA VAL A 596 -6.58 -0.32 12.67
C VAL A 596 -7.94 0.26 13.06
N ASP A 597 -9.02 -0.41 12.64
CA ASP A 597 -10.38 -0.07 13.08
C ASP A 597 -11.04 -1.29 13.70
N THR A 598 -11.33 -1.24 15.01
CA THR A 598 -12.00 -2.32 15.75
C THR A 598 -13.32 -1.82 16.35
N GLY A 599 -14.44 -2.19 15.76
CA GLY A 599 -15.76 -1.76 16.22
C GLY A 599 -16.19 -0.35 15.79
N GLY A 600 -15.41 0.35 14.95
CA GLY A 600 -15.79 1.63 14.38
C GLY A 600 -16.62 1.52 13.10
N LEU A 601 -16.78 2.62 12.36
CA LEU A 601 -17.56 2.65 11.12
C LEU A 601 -16.77 2.18 9.87
N GLY A 602 -15.47 1.89 10.00
CA GLY A 602 -14.63 1.40 8.91
C GLY A 602 -14.06 2.52 8.03
N ILE A 603 -13.97 2.24 6.73
CA ILE A 603 -13.45 3.16 5.69
C ILE A 603 -14.59 3.54 4.74
N GLN A 604 -14.81 4.84 4.57
CA GLN A 604 -15.78 5.39 3.64
C GLN A 604 -15.09 6.16 2.50
N ILE A 605 -15.51 5.87 1.27
CA ILE A 605 -15.14 6.59 0.05
C ILE A 605 -16.44 6.96 -0.67
N GLN A 606 -16.69 8.24 -0.90
CA GLN A 606 -17.96 8.70 -1.45
C GLN A 606 -17.78 9.84 -2.47
N THR A 607 -18.54 9.78 -3.57
CA THR A 607 -18.71 10.89 -4.54
C THR A 607 -17.42 11.56 -4.99
N THR A 608 -16.35 10.80 -5.16
CA THR A 608 -15.07 11.36 -5.61
C THR A 608 -15.06 11.48 -7.15
N GLY A 609 -14.51 12.58 -7.66
CA GLY A 609 -14.06 12.76 -9.04
C GLY A 609 -12.77 11.98 -9.30
N SER A 610 -11.93 12.37 -10.25
CA SER A 610 -10.79 11.56 -10.74
C SER A 610 -9.58 11.42 -9.78
N ALA A 611 -9.81 11.27 -8.47
CA ALA A 611 -8.78 11.04 -7.46
C ALA A 611 -8.17 9.64 -7.57
N ALA A 612 -6.91 9.49 -7.13
CA ALA A 612 -6.27 8.20 -6.93
C ALA A 612 -6.16 7.93 -5.42
N ILE A 613 -6.83 6.88 -4.93
CA ILE A 613 -6.89 6.53 -3.52
C ILE A 613 -6.13 5.21 -3.32
N ASN A 614 -5.12 5.21 -2.47
CA ASN A 614 -4.30 4.06 -2.13
C ASN A 614 -4.27 3.89 -0.61
N ILE A 615 -4.71 2.74 -0.12
CA ILE A 615 -4.82 2.42 1.30
C ILE A 615 -4.03 1.13 1.56
N GLY A 616 -2.97 1.22 2.35
CA GLY A 616 -2.12 0.09 2.72
C GLY A 616 -2.35 -0.39 4.16
N ASN A 617 -1.98 -1.64 4.44
CA ASN A 617 -1.89 -2.24 5.79
C ASN A 617 -3.09 -1.88 6.71
N ALA A 618 -4.29 -2.10 6.20
CA ALA A 618 -5.53 -1.83 6.92
C ALA A 618 -6.07 -3.10 7.58
N SER A 619 -6.27 -3.09 8.90
CA SER A 619 -6.90 -4.14 9.68
C SER A 619 -8.26 -3.66 10.21
N LEU A 620 -9.33 -4.20 9.66
CA LEU A 620 -10.71 -3.78 9.90
C LEU A 620 -11.46 -4.93 10.56
N THR A 621 -11.90 -4.74 11.80
CA THR A 621 -12.52 -5.80 12.61
C THR A 621 -13.85 -5.33 13.18
N ASP A 622 -14.91 -6.10 12.93
CA ASP A 622 -16.26 -5.91 13.48
C ASP A 622 -16.81 -4.49 13.35
N ASN A 623 -16.57 -3.85 12.20
CA ASN A 623 -17.05 -2.49 11.95
C ASN A 623 -18.57 -2.44 11.95
N VAL A 624 -19.16 -1.51 12.71
CA VAL A 624 -20.61 -1.42 12.96
C VAL A 624 -21.40 -1.10 11.69
N ASN A 625 -20.76 -0.43 10.73
CA ASN A 625 -21.33 -0.17 9.40
C ASN A 625 -20.77 -1.19 8.38
N TYR A 626 -19.95 -0.75 7.43
CA TYR A 626 -19.21 -1.60 6.51
C TYR A 626 -17.72 -1.49 6.85
N SER A 627 -16.92 -2.54 6.67
CA SER A 627 -15.47 -2.38 6.78
C SER A 627 -14.96 -1.45 5.68
N ILE A 628 -15.41 -1.66 4.45
CA ILE A 628 -15.17 -0.74 3.32
C ILE A 628 -16.50 -0.41 2.65
N ASN A 629 -16.84 0.89 2.57
CA ASN A 629 -17.99 1.41 1.82
C ASN A 629 -17.53 2.36 0.73
N VAL A 630 -17.83 2.02 -0.52
CA VAL A 630 -17.60 2.87 -1.70
C VAL A 630 -18.95 3.26 -2.29
N GLU A 631 -19.24 4.55 -2.36
CA GLU A 631 -20.56 5.07 -2.73
C GLU A 631 -20.50 6.19 -3.78
N ASN A 632 -21.20 6.00 -4.90
CA ASN A 632 -21.34 6.96 -6.00
C ASN A 632 -19.99 7.48 -6.51
N ASP A 633 -19.01 6.60 -6.56
CA ASP A 633 -17.62 6.95 -6.75
C ASP A 633 -17.20 6.98 -8.24
N ASN A 634 -16.50 8.03 -8.65
CA ASN A 634 -15.89 8.18 -9.98
C ASN A 634 -14.38 8.43 -9.87
N SER A 635 -13.71 7.86 -8.84
CA SER A 635 -12.25 7.87 -8.70
C SER A 635 -11.58 7.29 -9.94
N GLY A 636 -10.38 7.80 -10.24
CA GLY A 636 -9.51 7.18 -11.23
C GLY A 636 -9.07 5.77 -10.82
N SER A 637 -8.81 5.56 -9.52
CA SER A 637 -8.53 4.24 -8.93
C SER A 637 -8.66 4.25 -7.41
N ILE A 638 -9.20 3.18 -6.84
CA ILE A 638 -9.18 2.86 -5.40
C ILE A 638 -8.42 1.56 -5.21
N ASN A 639 -7.28 1.59 -4.51
CA ASN A 639 -6.43 0.43 -4.30
C ASN A 639 -6.27 0.14 -2.80
N PHE A 640 -6.61 -1.07 -2.38
CA PHE A 640 -6.29 -1.61 -1.05
C PHE A 640 -5.17 -2.64 -1.19
N THR A 641 -4.10 -2.47 -0.42
CA THR A 641 -2.94 -3.39 -0.41
C THR A 641 -2.66 -3.88 1.00
N ASP A 642 -2.45 -5.19 1.16
CA ASP A 642 -2.20 -5.84 2.45
C ASP A 642 -3.30 -5.56 3.48
N ALA A 643 -4.55 -5.48 3.02
CA ALA A 643 -5.71 -5.27 3.88
C ALA A 643 -6.22 -6.59 4.48
N THR A 644 -6.71 -6.55 5.72
CA THR A 644 -7.35 -7.67 6.41
C THR A 644 -8.69 -7.21 6.97
N ILE A 645 -9.76 -7.93 6.64
CA ILE A 645 -11.10 -7.69 7.16
C ILE A 645 -11.57 -8.92 7.94
N ASN A 646 -12.00 -8.70 9.18
CA ASN A 646 -12.71 -9.68 10.00
C ASN A 646 -14.09 -9.12 10.33
N ASN A 647 -15.11 -9.53 9.58
CA ASN A 647 -16.46 -8.99 9.70
C ASN A 647 -17.43 -10.00 10.32
N ASN A 648 -17.94 -9.70 11.51
CA ASN A 648 -19.04 -10.43 12.14
C ASN A 648 -20.33 -9.60 12.29
N THR A 649 -20.45 -8.48 11.57
CA THR A 649 -21.64 -7.61 11.65
C THR A 649 -22.68 -7.97 10.58
N ALA A 650 -23.89 -7.45 10.71
CA ALA A 650 -25.00 -7.81 9.82
C ALA A 650 -24.89 -7.18 8.41
N LEU A 651 -23.97 -6.24 8.22
CA LEU A 651 -23.77 -5.54 6.97
C LEU A 651 -22.61 -6.16 6.19
N ALA A 652 -22.47 -5.75 4.93
CA ALA A 652 -21.44 -6.31 4.08
C ALA A 652 -20.02 -5.94 4.55
N ALA A 653 -19.06 -6.86 4.43
CA ALA A 653 -17.66 -6.54 4.68
C ALA A 653 -17.17 -5.46 3.69
N ILE A 654 -17.47 -5.64 2.40
CA ILE A 654 -17.20 -4.66 1.34
C ILE A 654 -18.51 -4.33 0.62
N ARG A 655 -18.88 -3.05 0.62
CA ARG A 655 -20.01 -2.52 -0.17
C ARG A 655 -19.52 -1.55 -1.23
N ILE A 656 -20.02 -1.71 -2.44
CA ILE A 656 -19.78 -0.81 -3.57
C ILE A 656 -21.13 -0.50 -4.21
N VAL A 657 -21.52 0.77 -4.22
CA VAL A 657 -22.77 1.23 -4.83
C VAL A 657 -22.51 2.49 -5.65
N GLY A 658 -23.20 2.66 -6.78
CA GLY A 658 -23.03 3.87 -7.56
C GLY A 658 -23.88 3.87 -8.83
N PRO A 659 -25.15 4.30 -8.78
CA PRO A 659 -26.05 4.28 -9.94
C PRO A 659 -25.44 5.07 -11.10
N GLY A 660 -24.92 4.34 -12.08
CA GLY A 660 -24.28 4.89 -13.28
C GLY A 660 -22.85 5.43 -13.09
N SER A 661 -22.19 5.21 -11.94
CA SER A 661 -20.81 5.67 -11.72
C SER A 661 -19.78 4.66 -12.27
N ALA A 662 -18.59 5.13 -12.64
CA ALA A 662 -17.51 4.35 -13.25
C ALA A 662 -16.40 4.04 -12.23
N THR A 663 -16.72 3.28 -11.18
CA THR A 663 -15.82 2.97 -10.07
C THR A 663 -14.73 1.96 -10.48
N VAL A 664 -13.46 2.29 -10.22
CA VAL A 664 -12.33 1.36 -10.38
C VAL A 664 -11.76 1.01 -9.01
N LEU A 665 -12.00 -0.21 -8.54
CA LEU A 665 -11.55 -0.70 -7.24
C LEU A 665 -10.70 -1.97 -7.39
N SER A 666 -9.54 -1.99 -6.74
CA SER A 666 -8.69 -3.17 -6.56
C SER A 666 -8.49 -3.43 -5.08
N TYR A 667 -8.88 -4.61 -4.62
CA TYR A 667 -8.64 -5.08 -3.26
C TYR A 667 -7.65 -6.25 -3.31
N ASN A 668 -6.52 -6.08 -2.63
CA ASN A 668 -5.52 -7.12 -2.39
C ASN A 668 -5.36 -7.35 -0.89
N GLY A 669 -5.89 -8.47 -0.39
CA GLY A 669 -5.96 -8.73 1.04
C GLY A 669 -6.66 -10.03 1.40
N THR A 670 -7.09 -10.12 2.66
CA THR A 670 -7.90 -11.25 3.18
C THR A 670 -9.20 -10.76 3.81
N VAL A 671 -10.28 -11.52 3.63
CA VAL A 671 -11.58 -11.25 4.24
C VAL A 671 -12.08 -12.52 4.91
N THR A 672 -12.35 -12.44 6.21
CA THR A 672 -13.12 -13.44 6.96
C THR A 672 -14.46 -12.80 7.32
N ASN A 673 -15.54 -13.30 6.75
CA ASN A 673 -16.89 -12.80 6.95
C ASN A 673 -17.76 -13.90 7.59
N THR A 674 -18.38 -13.64 8.74
CA THR A 674 -19.25 -14.62 9.43
C THR A 674 -20.72 -14.22 9.47
N ASN A 675 -21.04 -12.98 9.08
CA ASN A 675 -22.38 -12.43 9.07
C ASN A 675 -22.49 -11.34 7.98
N GLY A 676 -23.70 -11.06 7.48
CA GLY A 676 -23.88 -10.16 6.32
C GLY A 676 -23.19 -10.69 5.05
N PHE A 677 -23.13 -9.89 3.98
CA PHE A 677 -22.45 -10.29 2.74
C PHE A 677 -20.93 -10.12 2.84
N LEU A 678 -20.14 -11.00 2.20
CA LEU A 678 -18.71 -10.75 2.02
C LEU A 678 -18.49 -9.56 1.05
N LEU A 679 -19.27 -9.53 -0.02
CA LEU A 679 -19.22 -8.48 -1.04
C LEU A 679 -20.64 -8.15 -1.50
N SER A 680 -20.98 -6.86 -1.54
CA SER A 680 -22.21 -6.33 -2.13
C SER A 680 -21.87 -5.26 -3.18
N VAL A 681 -22.16 -5.54 -4.45
CA VAL A 681 -21.96 -4.61 -5.58
C VAL A 681 -23.30 -4.25 -6.21
N ASN A 682 -23.68 -2.97 -6.19
CA ASN A 682 -25.00 -2.52 -6.62
C ASN A 682 -24.93 -1.35 -7.63
N ASP A 683 -25.65 -1.48 -8.74
CA ASP A 683 -25.98 -0.42 -9.70
C ASP A 683 -24.81 0.30 -10.38
N LEU A 684 -23.62 -0.31 -10.48
CA LEU A 684 -22.47 0.36 -11.11
C LEU A 684 -22.65 0.57 -12.61
N GLY A 685 -22.17 1.71 -13.11
CA GLY A 685 -22.20 2.07 -14.52
C GLY A 685 -21.17 1.32 -15.36
N ALA A 686 -21.36 1.38 -16.69
CA ALA A 686 -20.39 0.86 -17.64
C ALA A 686 -19.04 1.58 -17.50
N GLY A 687 -17.93 0.84 -17.62
CA GLY A 687 -16.58 1.34 -17.37
C GLY A 687 -16.06 1.09 -15.95
N SER A 688 -16.94 0.72 -15.00
CA SER A 688 -16.50 0.25 -13.68
C SER A 688 -15.70 -1.05 -13.78
N ASN A 689 -14.74 -1.22 -12.88
CA ASN A 689 -13.91 -2.41 -12.77
C ASN A 689 -13.58 -2.70 -11.31
N VAL A 690 -14.14 -3.79 -10.77
CA VAL A 690 -13.92 -4.21 -9.39
C VAL A 690 -13.12 -5.51 -9.39
N ILE A 691 -11.98 -5.52 -8.70
CA ILE A 691 -11.07 -6.66 -8.63
C ILE A 691 -10.81 -7.00 -7.17
N LEU A 692 -11.13 -8.23 -6.77
CA LEU A 692 -10.78 -8.81 -5.47
C LEU A 692 -9.77 -9.94 -5.69
N THR A 693 -8.56 -9.72 -5.21
CA THR A 693 -7.44 -10.66 -5.26
C THR A 693 -6.89 -10.88 -3.86
N GLY A 694 -6.31 -12.05 -3.61
CA GLY A 694 -5.60 -12.28 -2.35
C GLY A 694 -4.48 -13.30 -2.54
N GLY A 695 -3.43 -13.16 -1.72
CA GLY A 695 -2.20 -13.95 -1.82
C GLY A 695 -2.32 -15.40 -1.33
N ALA A 696 -3.37 -15.73 -0.57
CA ALA A 696 -3.62 -17.06 -0.03
C ALA A 696 -4.80 -17.76 -0.74
N ASN A 697 -4.89 -19.09 -0.64
CA ASN A 697 -6.05 -19.85 -1.11
C ASN A 697 -6.60 -20.73 0.04
N PRO A 698 -7.76 -20.40 0.65
CA PRO A 698 -8.66 -19.27 0.33
C PRO A 698 -8.18 -17.93 0.91
N SER A 699 -8.43 -16.82 0.21
CA SER A 699 -8.22 -15.45 0.74
C SER A 699 -9.52 -14.79 1.20
N PHE A 700 -10.65 -15.21 0.66
CA PHE A 700 -11.97 -14.69 0.99
C PHE A 700 -12.80 -15.84 1.56
N VAL A 701 -13.05 -15.82 2.85
CA VAL A 701 -13.83 -16.84 3.56
C VAL A 701 -15.13 -16.22 4.03
N ASP A 702 -16.25 -16.77 3.59
CA ASP A 702 -17.58 -16.35 3.99
C ASP A 702 -18.34 -17.49 4.67
N THR A 703 -18.94 -17.22 5.82
CA THR A 703 -20.01 -18.03 6.41
C THR A 703 -21.28 -17.19 6.70
N GLY A 704 -21.35 -16.01 6.07
CA GLY A 704 -22.44 -15.04 6.18
C GLY A 704 -23.51 -15.27 5.11
N ASP A 705 -23.83 -14.24 4.34
CA ASP A 705 -24.88 -14.20 3.32
C ASP A 705 -24.34 -14.35 1.88
N GLY A 706 -23.05 -14.61 1.70
CA GLY A 706 -22.43 -14.83 0.38
C GLY A 706 -21.95 -13.56 -0.33
N ILE A 707 -21.97 -13.61 -1.66
CA ILE A 707 -21.62 -12.50 -2.55
C ILE A 707 -22.86 -12.06 -3.32
N GLN A 708 -23.13 -10.76 -3.36
CA GLN A 708 -24.25 -10.17 -4.08
C GLN A 708 -23.79 -9.15 -5.12
N ILE A 709 -24.30 -9.29 -6.35
CA ILE A 709 -24.06 -8.39 -7.48
C ILE A 709 -25.40 -8.08 -8.14
N VAL A 710 -25.86 -6.84 -8.08
CA VAL A 710 -27.18 -6.42 -8.59
C VAL A 710 -27.04 -5.17 -9.45
N GLY A 711 -27.67 -5.12 -10.62
CA GLY A 711 -27.69 -3.91 -11.46
C GLY A 711 -26.32 -3.50 -12.02
N ASN A 712 -25.30 -4.36 -11.93
CA ASN A 712 -23.92 -4.00 -12.25
C ASN A 712 -23.67 -4.09 -13.76
N SER A 713 -23.32 -2.95 -14.38
CA SER A 713 -22.92 -2.88 -15.80
C SER A 713 -21.39 -2.89 -15.98
N GLY A 714 -20.61 -2.87 -14.90
CA GLY A 714 -19.15 -2.90 -14.89
C GLY A 714 -18.55 -4.31 -14.79
N ALA A 715 -17.24 -4.41 -15.01
CA ALA A 715 -16.51 -5.64 -14.82
C ALA A 715 -16.30 -5.95 -13.33
N LEU A 716 -16.37 -7.23 -12.97
CA LEU A 716 -16.05 -7.74 -11.64
C LEU A 716 -15.20 -9.00 -11.76
N SER A 717 -14.15 -9.10 -10.94
CA SER A 717 -13.34 -10.31 -10.79
C SER A 717 -13.11 -10.64 -9.33
N VAL A 718 -13.39 -11.87 -8.92
CA VAL A 718 -13.15 -12.39 -7.56
C VAL A 718 -12.33 -13.67 -7.64
N GLN A 719 -11.25 -13.77 -6.87
CA GLN A 719 -10.35 -14.94 -6.88
C GLN A 719 -10.21 -15.57 -5.50
N ASN A 720 -10.14 -16.91 -5.41
CA ASN A 720 -9.87 -17.66 -4.18
C ASN A 720 -10.92 -17.45 -3.06
N ALA A 721 -12.20 -17.52 -3.43
CA ALA A 721 -13.33 -17.34 -2.52
C ALA A 721 -13.89 -18.69 -2.05
N ARG A 722 -14.04 -18.87 -0.73
CA ARG A 722 -14.70 -20.00 -0.09
C ARG A 722 -15.96 -19.51 0.62
N ILE A 723 -17.13 -19.97 0.18
CA ILE A 723 -18.44 -19.45 0.60
C ILE A 723 -19.27 -20.54 1.27
N GLY A 724 -19.75 -20.29 2.48
CA GLY A 724 -20.70 -21.10 3.24
C GLY A 724 -21.90 -20.24 3.63
N SER A 725 -22.74 -19.91 2.66
CA SER A 725 -23.76 -18.87 2.80
C SER A 725 -25.05 -19.37 3.47
N LYS A 726 -25.69 -18.48 4.24
CA LYS A 726 -27.06 -18.60 4.75
C LYS A 726 -28.12 -18.26 3.71
N GLN A 727 -27.72 -17.66 2.59
CA GLN A 727 -28.54 -17.28 1.44
C GLN A 727 -27.97 -17.92 0.15
N ASN A 728 -27.91 -17.16 -0.95
CA ASN A 728 -27.17 -17.57 -2.14
C ASN A 728 -25.67 -17.58 -1.83
N GLY A 729 -24.91 -18.54 -2.35
CA GLY A 729 -23.45 -18.46 -2.30
C GLY A 729 -22.96 -17.26 -3.11
N VAL A 730 -23.39 -17.20 -4.37
CA VAL A 730 -23.19 -16.04 -5.26
C VAL A 730 -24.52 -15.70 -5.93
N LEU A 731 -24.97 -14.45 -5.80
CA LEU A 731 -26.10 -13.89 -6.52
C LEU A 731 -25.62 -12.86 -7.54
N ILE A 732 -26.01 -13.05 -8.80
CA ILE A 732 -25.81 -12.09 -9.89
C ILE A 732 -27.19 -11.81 -10.51
N SER A 733 -27.68 -10.57 -10.39
CA SER A 733 -29.02 -10.23 -10.86
C SER A 733 -29.03 -8.92 -11.66
N ASN A 734 -29.78 -8.88 -12.76
CA ASN A 734 -29.98 -7.68 -13.59
C ASN A 734 -28.66 -6.98 -13.96
N SER A 735 -27.60 -7.76 -14.18
CA SER A 735 -26.23 -7.24 -14.32
C SER A 735 -25.68 -7.52 -15.71
N ASN A 736 -25.37 -6.45 -16.45
CA ASN A 736 -24.91 -6.50 -17.84
C ASN A 736 -23.39 -6.50 -18.00
N GLY A 737 -22.66 -6.35 -16.90
CA GLY A 737 -21.20 -6.41 -16.86
C GLY A 737 -20.63 -7.80 -17.11
N SER A 738 -19.30 -7.89 -17.14
CA SER A 738 -18.57 -9.17 -17.16
C SER A 738 -18.18 -9.55 -15.74
N HIS A 739 -18.66 -10.69 -15.25
CA HIS A 739 -18.40 -11.16 -13.89
C HIS A 739 -17.59 -12.45 -13.92
N THR A 740 -16.40 -12.44 -13.34
CA THR A 740 -15.48 -13.58 -13.37
C THR A 740 -15.15 -14.05 -11.95
N PHE A 741 -15.26 -15.35 -11.73
CA PHE A 741 -14.87 -16.00 -10.48
C PHE A 741 -13.82 -17.07 -10.76
N THR A 742 -12.68 -17.01 -10.07
CA THR A 742 -11.59 -18.00 -10.21
C THR A 742 -11.35 -18.69 -8.87
N ASN A 743 -11.27 -20.03 -8.86
CA ASN A 743 -11.12 -20.85 -7.66
C ASN A 743 -12.22 -20.55 -6.63
N LEU A 744 -13.49 -20.61 -7.08
CA LEU A 744 -14.66 -20.43 -6.22
C LEU A 744 -15.01 -21.77 -5.56
N ASN A 745 -15.16 -21.79 -4.24
CA ASN A 745 -15.56 -22.98 -3.49
C ASN A 745 -16.82 -22.66 -2.67
N VAL A 746 -18.00 -23.06 -3.15
CA VAL A 746 -19.26 -22.93 -2.41
C VAL A 746 -19.50 -24.23 -1.65
N THR A 747 -19.53 -24.17 -0.32
CA THR A 747 -19.67 -25.32 0.58
C THR A 747 -21.05 -25.43 1.22
N ALA A 748 -21.80 -24.32 1.22
CA ALA A 748 -23.18 -24.27 1.68
C ALA A 748 -23.90 -23.06 1.06
N ALA A 749 -25.21 -23.22 0.86
CA ALA A 749 -26.18 -22.18 0.54
C ALA A 749 -27.52 -22.62 1.15
N ALA A 750 -28.37 -21.70 1.57
CA ALA A 750 -29.62 -22.02 2.26
C ALA A 750 -30.75 -21.04 1.92
N GLY A 751 -31.99 -21.42 2.25
CA GLY A 751 -33.19 -20.60 2.03
C GLY A 751 -33.93 -20.96 0.73
N ALA A 752 -35.26 -20.88 0.78
CA ALA A 752 -36.10 -21.17 -0.38
C ALA A 752 -35.86 -20.14 -1.49
N GLY A 753 -35.67 -20.63 -2.73
CA GLY A 753 -35.38 -19.77 -3.89
C GLY A 753 -33.91 -19.35 -4.05
N ASN A 754 -33.04 -19.74 -3.12
CA ASN A 754 -31.60 -19.51 -3.23
C ASN A 754 -30.89 -20.68 -3.95
N ALA A 755 -29.64 -20.46 -4.33
CA ALA A 755 -28.76 -21.46 -4.93
C ALA A 755 -27.30 -21.26 -4.48
N GLY A 756 -26.44 -22.26 -4.73
CA GLY A 756 -24.99 -22.08 -4.59
C GLY A 756 -24.50 -20.93 -5.45
N VAL A 757 -24.91 -20.91 -6.71
CA VAL A 757 -24.74 -19.80 -7.65
C VAL A 757 -26.09 -19.53 -8.32
N ASN A 758 -26.55 -18.28 -8.25
CA ASN A 758 -27.83 -17.82 -8.77
C ASN A 758 -27.63 -16.64 -9.73
N ILE A 759 -27.96 -16.84 -11.01
CA ILE A 759 -27.74 -15.88 -12.08
C ILE A 759 -29.08 -15.54 -12.72
N GLN A 760 -29.47 -14.26 -12.71
CA GLN A 760 -30.78 -13.80 -13.17
C GLN A 760 -30.65 -12.56 -14.06
N ASN A 761 -31.19 -12.59 -15.27
CA ASN A 761 -31.23 -11.44 -16.19
C ASN A 761 -29.85 -10.77 -16.36
N SER A 762 -28.81 -11.57 -16.61
CA SER A 762 -27.42 -11.11 -16.62
C SER A 762 -26.71 -11.46 -17.91
N ASN A 763 -25.74 -10.65 -18.34
CA ASN A 763 -25.13 -10.82 -19.66
C ASN A 763 -23.96 -11.80 -19.65
N ILE A 764 -22.79 -11.45 -19.10
CA ILE A 764 -21.56 -12.25 -19.22
C ILE A 764 -21.10 -12.73 -17.85
N VAL A 765 -21.11 -14.04 -17.63
CA VAL A 765 -20.65 -14.66 -16.37
C VAL A 765 -19.67 -15.79 -16.65
N ASN A 766 -18.51 -15.76 -15.98
CA ASN A 766 -17.41 -16.70 -16.14
C ASN A 766 -17.01 -17.33 -14.80
N PHE A 767 -16.90 -18.65 -14.75
CA PHE A 767 -16.36 -19.41 -13.63
C PHE A 767 -15.18 -20.27 -14.09
N VAL A 768 -14.08 -20.20 -13.35
CA VAL A 768 -12.85 -20.98 -13.59
C VAL A 768 -12.52 -21.75 -12.31
N ASN A 769 -12.51 -23.09 -12.36
CA ASN A 769 -12.33 -23.96 -11.18
C ASN A 769 -13.34 -23.64 -10.05
N ALA A 770 -14.63 -23.71 -10.36
CA ALA A 770 -15.70 -23.54 -9.37
C ALA A 770 -16.16 -24.89 -8.82
N ASP A 771 -16.00 -25.11 -7.52
CA ASP A 771 -16.51 -26.25 -6.78
C ASP A 771 -17.75 -25.85 -5.99
N ILE A 772 -18.92 -26.35 -6.39
CA ILE A 772 -20.20 -25.99 -5.80
C ILE A 772 -20.80 -27.22 -5.13
N THR A 773 -20.92 -27.19 -3.81
CA THR A 773 -21.58 -28.21 -3.00
C THR A 773 -22.69 -27.57 -2.17
N THR A 774 -23.93 -28.02 -2.36
CA THR A 774 -25.10 -27.48 -1.63
C THR A 774 -26.06 -28.56 -1.13
N SER A 775 -26.92 -28.19 -0.18
CA SER A 775 -27.95 -29.06 0.39
C SER A 775 -29.28 -28.30 0.50
N GLY A 776 -30.36 -28.89 -0.03
CA GLY A 776 -31.72 -28.32 -0.03
C GLY A 776 -31.96 -27.18 -1.00
N VAL A 777 -30.93 -26.72 -1.73
CA VAL A 777 -31.00 -25.64 -2.73
C VAL A 777 -30.23 -26.02 -3.98
N ALA A 778 -30.59 -25.42 -5.12
CA ALA A 778 -29.93 -25.71 -6.39
C ALA A 778 -28.44 -25.37 -6.33
N GLY A 779 -27.60 -26.13 -7.05
CA GLY A 779 -26.17 -25.87 -7.12
C GLY A 779 -25.92 -24.63 -7.97
N LEU A 780 -26.27 -24.73 -9.25
CA LEU A 780 -26.23 -23.66 -10.23
C LEU A 780 -27.63 -23.40 -10.79
N LEU A 781 -28.12 -22.18 -10.58
CA LEU A 781 -29.38 -21.68 -11.11
C LEU A 781 -29.09 -20.52 -12.08
N GLY A 782 -29.54 -20.64 -13.32
CA GLY A 782 -29.42 -19.60 -14.34
C GLY A 782 -30.77 -19.33 -15.01
N ASN A 783 -31.20 -18.07 -15.03
CA ASN A 783 -32.41 -17.63 -15.71
C ASN A 783 -32.14 -16.38 -16.54
N THR A 784 -32.35 -16.46 -17.86
CA THR A 784 -32.15 -15.35 -18.80
C THR A 784 -30.71 -14.82 -18.71
N VAL A 785 -29.75 -15.64 -19.15
CA VAL A 785 -28.32 -15.33 -19.11
C VAL A 785 -27.78 -15.16 -20.53
N GLY A 786 -27.06 -14.08 -20.80
CA GLY A 786 -26.58 -13.74 -22.15
C GLY A 786 -25.38 -14.56 -22.64
N SER A 787 -24.53 -15.04 -21.74
CA SER A 787 -23.38 -15.93 -21.95
C SER A 787 -22.89 -16.45 -20.60
N LEU A 788 -22.88 -17.78 -20.43
CA LEU A 788 -22.33 -18.46 -19.24
C LEU A 788 -21.14 -19.33 -19.66
N THR A 789 -19.96 -19.01 -19.13
CA THR A 789 -18.75 -19.83 -19.32
C THR A 789 -18.35 -20.48 -18.01
N ILE A 790 -18.23 -21.79 -17.98
CA ILE A 790 -17.70 -22.56 -16.86
C ILE A 790 -16.60 -23.46 -17.40
N ASN A 791 -15.39 -23.36 -16.85
CA ASN A 791 -14.27 -24.18 -17.27
C ASN A 791 -13.35 -24.52 -16.09
N GLY A 792 -12.23 -25.18 -16.39
CA GLY A 792 -11.35 -25.71 -15.36
C GLY A 792 -11.94 -26.98 -14.71
N GLY A 793 -11.35 -27.43 -13.59
CA GLY A 793 -11.82 -28.59 -12.82
C GLY A 793 -13.08 -28.29 -12.01
N SER A 794 -14.07 -27.61 -12.59
CA SER A 794 -15.28 -27.16 -11.88
C SER A 794 -16.24 -28.31 -11.60
N THR A 795 -16.80 -28.40 -10.39
CA THR A 795 -17.76 -29.44 -9.98
C THR A 795 -19.06 -28.86 -9.45
N VAL A 796 -20.19 -29.56 -9.64
CA VAL A 796 -21.48 -29.19 -9.02
C VAL A 796 -22.14 -30.43 -8.39
N ASN A 797 -22.24 -30.44 -7.07
CA ASN A 797 -22.78 -31.54 -6.28
C ASN A 797 -23.88 -31.05 -5.36
N THR A 798 -25.07 -31.65 -5.42
CA THR A 798 -26.21 -31.23 -4.61
C THR A 798 -26.97 -32.39 -3.97
N THR A 799 -27.57 -32.13 -2.81
CA THR A 799 -28.52 -33.04 -2.15
C THR A 799 -29.86 -32.33 -1.93
N GLY A 800 -30.99 -32.97 -2.18
CA GLY A 800 -32.33 -32.41 -1.96
C GLY A 800 -32.85 -31.46 -3.05
N ALA A 801 -32.04 -31.11 -4.05
CA ALA A 801 -32.37 -30.16 -5.12
C ALA A 801 -31.57 -30.43 -6.41
N ALA A 802 -31.96 -29.79 -7.50
CA ALA A 802 -31.28 -29.88 -8.79
C ALA A 802 -29.82 -29.43 -8.69
N ALA A 803 -28.91 -30.15 -9.34
CA ALA A 803 -27.52 -29.71 -9.44
C ALA A 803 -27.43 -28.47 -10.35
N ILE A 804 -28.08 -28.55 -11.51
CA ILE A 804 -28.07 -27.50 -12.52
C ILE A 804 -29.50 -27.24 -13.00
N SER A 805 -29.89 -25.97 -13.04
CA SER A 805 -31.15 -25.50 -13.62
C SER A 805 -30.88 -24.26 -14.46
N LEU A 806 -30.80 -24.43 -15.78
CA LEU A 806 -30.57 -23.34 -16.73
C LEU A 806 -31.80 -23.13 -17.60
N THR A 807 -32.34 -21.91 -17.60
CA THR A 807 -33.46 -21.49 -18.45
C THR A 807 -33.10 -20.21 -19.20
N GLY A 808 -33.24 -20.19 -20.53
CA GLY A 808 -32.99 -18.98 -21.32
C GLY A 808 -31.53 -18.52 -21.33
N VAL A 809 -30.58 -19.47 -21.34
CA VAL A 809 -29.14 -19.15 -21.41
C VAL A 809 -28.69 -19.15 -22.86
N VAL A 810 -28.23 -18.00 -23.35
CA VAL A 810 -27.78 -17.82 -24.73
C VAL A 810 -26.25 -17.92 -24.76
N GLY A 811 -25.67 -18.65 -25.72
CA GLY A 811 -24.21 -18.74 -25.90
C GLY A 811 -23.40 -19.27 -24.70
N GLY A 812 -22.07 -19.15 -24.80
CA GLY A 812 -21.13 -19.60 -23.77
C GLY A 812 -20.64 -21.04 -23.92
N THR A 813 -19.82 -21.49 -22.96
CA THR A 813 -19.22 -22.83 -22.92
C THR A 813 -19.21 -23.31 -21.47
N THR A 814 -20.02 -24.32 -21.17
CA THR A 814 -20.07 -24.93 -19.84
C THR A 814 -19.43 -26.31 -19.90
N THR A 815 -18.18 -26.42 -19.43
CA THR A 815 -17.46 -27.68 -19.30
C THR A 815 -17.10 -27.90 -17.83
N LEU A 816 -17.75 -28.88 -17.21
CA LEU A 816 -17.54 -29.25 -15.82
C LEU A 816 -16.70 -30.53 -15.71
N GLU A 817 -16.06 -30.76 -14.58
CA GLU A 817 -15.47 -32.06 -14.28
C GLU A 817 -16.56 -33.07 -13.96
N SER A 818 -17.44 -32.79 -13.00
CA SER A 818 -18.53 -33.70 -12.65
C SER A 818 -19.78 -32.96 -12.19
N ILE A 819 -20.94 -33.59 -12.41
CA ILE A 819 -22.23 -33.15 -11.88
C ILE A 819 -22.85 -34.28 -11.07
N ALA A 820 -23.27 -34.01 -9.84
CA ALA A 820 -24.04 -34.95 -9.03
C ALA A 820 -25.27 -34.29 -8.39
N SER A 821 -26.41 -34.98 -8.44
CA SER A 821 -27.62 -34.58 -7.71
C SER A 821 -28.22 -35.80 -7.02
N THR A 822 -28.49 -35.71 -5.73
CA THR A 822 -29.10 -36.78 -4.92
C THR A 822 -30.40 -36.29 -4.31
N ASP A 823 -31.47 -37.09 -4.42
CA ASP A 823 -32.79 -36.84 -3.82
C ASP A 823 -33.38 -35.46 -4.20
N SER A 824 -33.17 -34.99 -5.43
CA SER A 824 -33.77 -33.73 -5.91
C SER A 824 -35.29 -33.82 -5.83
N THR A 825 -35.96 -32.80 -5.32
CA THR A 825 -37.44 -32.74 -5.29
C THR A 825 -38.08 -32.52 -6.67
N THR A 826 -37.30 -32.10 -7.66
CA THR A 826 -37.74 -31.87 -9.04
C THR A 826 -36.88 -32.71 -9.99
N PHE A 827 -36.00 -32.06 -10.76
CA PHE A 827 -35.08 -32.69 -11.69
C PHE A 827 -33.66 -32.70 -11.16
N GLY A 828 -32.81 -33.58 -11.69
CA GLY A 828 -31.37 -33.55 -11.37
C GLY A 828 -30.64 -32.46 -12.15
N VAL A 829 -30.91 -32.38 -13.46
CA VAL A 829 -30.38 -31.36 -14.39
C VAL A 829 -31.51 -30.88 -15.31
N LEU A 830 -31.67 -29.56 -15.45
CA LEU A 830 -32.56 -28.93 -16.43
C LEU A 830 -31.79 -27.96 -17.32
N LEU A 831 -31.96 -28.11 -18.64
CA LEU A 831 -31.51 -27.22 -19.69
C LEU A 831 -32.72 -26.87 -20.58
N ASP A 832 -33.25 -25.66 -20.43
CA ASP A 832 -34.46 -25.21 -21.14
C ASP A 832 -34.20 -23.91 -21.91
N ASN A 833 -34.40 -23.89 -23.22
CA ASN A 833 -34.09 -22.73 -24.06
C ASN A 833 -32.63 -22.27 -23.88
N VAL A 834 -31.69 -23.22 -23.95
CA VAL A 834 -30.25 -23.01 -23.80
C VAL A 834 -29.56 -23.14 -25.17
N SER A 835 -28.46 -22.43 -25.40
CA SER A 835 -27.61 -22.56 -26.60
C SER A 835 -26.12 -22.50 -26.25
N GLY A 836 -25.23 -22.85 -27.19
CA GLY A 836 -23.79 -22.92 -26.96
C GLY A 836 -23.28 -24.34 -26.76
N THR A 837 -22.39 -24.56 -25.79
CA THR A 837 -21.88 -25.90 -25.45
C THR A 837 -22.07 -26.21 -23.96
N PHE A 838 -22.47 -27.45 -23.66
CA PHE A 838 -22.61 -28.00 -22.32
C PHE A 838 -21.96 -29.37 -22.26
N GLY A 839 -21.19 -29.67 -21.22
CA GLY A 839 -20.58 -30.97 -21.10
C GLY A 839 -19.88 -31.21 -19.79
N THR A 840 -19.42 -32.45 -19.63
CA THR A 840 -18.60 -32.87 -18.50
C THR A 840 -17.38 -33.64 -18.98
N THR A 841 -16.31 -33.71 -18.19
CA THR A 841 -15.14 -34.58 -18.46
C THR A 841 -15.19 -35.88 -17.64
N GLY A 842 -15.80 -35.87 -16.46
CA GLY A 842 -15.95 -37.00 -15.53
C GLY A 842 -17.36 -37.61 -15.47
N GLY A 843 -18.38 -36.93 -16.00
CA GLY A 843 -19.74 -37.46 -16.13
C GLY A 843 -20.80 -36.82 -15.23
N ILE A 844 -22.02 -37.34 -15.33
CA ILE A 844 -23.22 -36.89 -14.61
C ILE A 844 -23.82 -38.07 -13.84
N THR A 845 -24.06 -37.91 -12.53
CA THR A 845 -24.71 -38.91 -11.67
C THR A 845 -25.92 -38.33 -10.96
N LEU A 846 -27.12 -38.82 -11.29
CA LEU A 846 -28.39 -38.34 -10.73
C LEU A 846 -29.09 -39.48 -9.99
N THR A 847 -29.29 -39.32 -8.69
CA THR A 847 -29.88 -40.35 -7.81
C THR A 847 -31.20 -39.83 -7.24
N ASN A 848 -32.27 -40.61 -7.40
CA ASN A 848 -33.63 -40.33 -6.92
C ASN A 848 -34.17 -38.91 -7.21
N PRO A 849 -34.07 -38.37 -8.43
CA PRO A 849 -34.81 -37.16 -8.77
C PRO A 849 -36.33 -37.42 -8.63
N GLY A 850 -37.06 -36.47 -8.06
CA GLY A 850 -38.48 -36.61 -7.74
C GLY A 850 -39.42 -36.41 -8.93
N SER A 851 -38.89 -35.94 -10.06
CA SER A 851 -39.52 -35.90 -11.37
C SER A 851 -38.54 -36.51 -12.40
N ASP A 852 -38.19 -35.79 -13.45
CA ASP A 852 -37.26 -36.26 -14.48
C ASP A 852 -35.78 -36.18 -14.04
N GLY A 853 -34.90 -37.05 -14.53
CA GLY A 853 -33.47 -37.01 -14.21
C GLY A 853 -32.72 -35.89 -14.94
N PHE A 854 -32.33 -36.16 -16.19
CA PHE A 854 -31.68 -35.20 -17.08
C PHE A 854 -32.70 -34.68 -18.09
N VAL A 855 -32.97 -33.38 -18.06
CA VAL A 855 -33.95 -32.71 -18.94
C VAL A 855 -33.25 -31.70 -19.83
N MET A 856 -33.41 -31.86 -21.15
CA MET A 856 -33.03 -30.86 -22.14
C MET A 856 -34.22 -30.59 -23.06
N ARG A 857 -34.68 -29.34 -23.12
CA ARG A 857 -35.79 -28.97 -24.00
C ARG A 857 -35.64 -27.61 -24.65
N ASN A 858 -36.29 -27.44 -25.80
CA ASN A 858 -36.31 -26.18 -26.56
C ASN A 858 -34.93 -25.59 -26.82
N SER A 859 -33.89 -26.43 -26.92
CA SER A 859 -32.48 -26.03 -26.96
C SER A 859 -31.79 -26.47 -28.27
N PRO A 860 -32.34 -26.13 -29.45
CA PRO A 860 -31.85 -26.63 -30.75
C PRO A 860 -30.50 -26.03 -31.18
N ALA A 861 -29.90 -25.16 -30.38
CA ALA A 861 -28.57 -24.56 -30.62
C ALA A 861 -27.55 -24.94 -29.54
N LEU A 862 -27.84 -25.95 -28.71
CA LEU A 862 -26.97 -26.43 -27.64
C LEU A 862 -26.29 -27.75 -28.00
N THR A 863 -24.96 -27.77 -28.03
CA THR A 863 -24.18 -29.00 -28.12
C THR A 863 -23.90 -29.57 -26.72
N VAL A 864 -24.34 -30.79 -26.46
CA VAL A 864 -24.13 -31.56 -25.23
C VAL A 864 -23.11 -32.68 -25.46
N THR A 865 -22.08 -32.77 -24.62
CA THR A 865 -21.12 -33.90 -24.63
C THR A 865 -20.87 -34.40 -23.21
N VAL A 866 -21.25 -35.66 -22.94
CA VAL A 866 -21.17 -36.27 -21.61
C VAL A 866 -20.56 -37.68 -21.72
N PRO A 867 -19.39 -37.94 -21.11
CA PRO A 867 -18.74 -39.25 -21.16
C PRO A 867 -19.55 -40.37 -20.49
N SER A 868 -20.20 -40.08 -19.38
CA SER A 868 -21.04 -41.04 -18.68
C SER A 868 -22.24 -40.33 -18.06
N LEU A 869 -23.44 -40.81 -18.34
CA LEU A 869 -24.67 -40.36 -17.69
C LEU A 869 -25.28 -41.52 -16.92
N THR A 870 -25.32 -41.41 -15.59
CA THR A 870 -25.98 -42.37 -14.71
C THR A 870 -27.20 -41.71 -14.08
N VAL A 871 -28.37 -42.30 -14.28
CA VAL A 871 -29.62 -41.87 -13.61
C VAL A 871 -30.22 -43.08 -12.93
N THR A 872 -30.40 -43.01 -11.62
CA THR A 872 -31.00 -44.07 -10.82
C THR A 872 -32.20 -43.50 -10.06
N GLN A 873 -33.40 -43.89 -10.48
CA GLN A 873 -34.65 -43.64 -9.78
C GLN A 873 -35.16 -44.99 -9.28
N SER A 874 -34.89 -45.32 -8.02
CA SER A 874 -35.32 -46.58 -7.42
C SER A 874 -35.71 -46.36 -5.97
N GLY A 875 -36.93 -46.75 -5.58
CA GLY A 875 -37.32 -46.77 -4.16
C GLY A 875 -38.73 -46.30 -3.88
N THR A 876 -39.28 -46.75 -2.75
CA THR A 876 -40.67 -46.55 -2.33
C THR A 876 -40.99 -45.15 -1.78
N ALA A 877 -40.02 -44.22 -1.78
CA ALA A 877 -40.14 -42.95 -1.05
C ALA A 877 -40.93 -41.86 -1.81
N LEU A 878 -41.05 -41.95 -3.14
CA LEU A 878 -41.76 -40.99 -3.97
C LEU A 878 -42.75 -41.74 -4.88
N THR A 879 -44.03 -41.34 -4.84
CA THR A 879 -45.11 -42.07 -5.53
C THR A 879 -45.22 -41.77 -7.03
N THR A 880 -44.38 -40.89 -7.57
CA THR A 880 -44.44 -40.42 -8.96
C THR A 880 -43.04 -40.04 -9.47
N PHE A 881 -42.16 -41.01 -9.77
CA PHE A 881 -40.94 -40.66 -10.51
C PHE A 881 -41.30 -40.28 -11.96
N GLY A 882 -40.52 -39.36 -12.53
CA GLY A 882 -40.58 -38.98 -13.94
C GLY A 882 -39.67 -39.85 -14.80
N ASN A 883 -39.30 -39.37 -15.98
CA ASN A 883 -38.43 -40.07 -16.91
C ASN A 883 -36.96 -39.94 -16.48
N ALA A 884 -36.10 -40.92 -16.81
CA ALA A 884 -34.69 -40.79 -16.47
C ALA A 884 -33.98 -39.73 -17.34
N VAL A 885 -34.26 -39.71 -18.64
CA VAL A 885 -33.75 -38.70 -19.59
C VAL A 885 -34.88 -38.18 -20.48
N VAL A 886 -34.99 -36.87 -20.62
CA VAL A 886 -35.95 -36.17 -21.48
C VAL A 886 -35.21 -35.25 -22.44
N LEU A 887 -35.24 -35.55 -23.75
CA LEU A 887 -34.79 -34.65 -24.81
C LEU A 887 -36.00 -34.25 -25.68
N GLN A 888 -36.38 -32.97 -25.67
CA GLN A 888 -37.59 -32.50 -26.34
C GLN A 888 -37.40 -31.20 -27.14
N ASN A 889 -37.83 -31.13 -28.40
CA ASN A 889 -37.77 -29.93 -29.24
C ASN A 889 -36.34 -29.38 -29.39
N ASN A 890 -35.38 -30.26 -29.63
CA ASN A 890 -33.97 -29.94 -29.81
C ASN A 890 -33.45 -30.26 -31.22
N ALA A 891 -34.32 -30.56 -32.18
CA ALA A 891 -33.94 -30.97 -33.55
C ALA A 891 -33.36 -29.80 -34.37
N MET A 892 -32.05 -29.84 -34.66
CA MET A 892 -31.33 -29.17 -35.76
C MET A 892 -29.95 -29.82 -35.98
N SER A 893 -29.50 -29.88 -37.26
CA SER A 893 -28.23 -30.40 -37.80
C SER A 893 -27.31 -31.24 -36.88
N LEU A 894 -27.15 -32.53 -37.22
CA LEU A 894 -26.03 -33.45 -36.93
C LEU A 894 -25.16 -33.18 -35.66
N GLY A 895 -25.31 -34.04 -34.64
CA GLY A 895 -24.30 -34.29 -33.61
C GLY A 895 -24.48 -33.53 -32.29
N GLN A 896 -25.67 -33.01 -32.00
CA GLN A 896 -25.85 -32.09 -30.88
C GLN A 896 -25.77 -32.73 -29.49
N VAL A 897 -26.34 -33.91 -29.26
CA VAL A 897 -26.30 -34.54 -27.92
C VAL A 897 -25.56 -35.87 -27.98
N THR A 898 -24.38 -35.93 -27.36
CA THR A 898 -23.56 -37.15 -27.31
C THR A 898 -23.39 -37.65 -25.87
N PHE A 899 -23.83 -38.89 -25.63
CA PHE A 899 -23.56 -39.66 -24.43
C PHE A 899 -22.67 -40.87 -24.76
N ASN A 900 -21.43 -40.95 -24.27
CA ASN A 900 -20.60 -42.12 -24.59
C ASN A 900 -21.11 -43.38 -23.89
N THR A 901 -21.63 -43.26 -22.66
CA THR A 901 -22.27 -44.35 -21.92
C THR A 901 -23.45 -43.84 -21.12
N VAL A 902 -24.58 -44.54 -21.15
CA VAL A 902 -25.77 -44.24 -20.33
C VAL A 902 -26.10 -45.42 -19.41
N ASN A 903 -26.38 -45.18 -18.14
CA ASN A 903 -26.88 -46.18 -17.19
C ASN A 903 -28.14 -45.63 -16.53
N LEU A 904 -29.30 -45.99 -17.09
CA LEU A 904 -30.58 -45.41 -16.72
C LEU A 904 -31.45 -46.46 -16.03
N THR A 905 -31.94 -46.17 -14.83
CA THR A 905 -32.92 -46.98 -14.10
C THR A 905 -34.07 -46.09 -13.66
N THR A 906 -35.31 -46.46 -14.00
CA THR A 906 -36.52 -45.73 -13.61
C THR A 906 -37.68 -46.65 -13.21
N GLU A 907 -38.47 -46.19 -12.24
CA GLU A 907 -39.71 -46.80 -11.77
C GLU A 907 -40.89 -45.86 -12.06
N ASN A 908 -41.85 -46.29 -12.88
CA ASN A 908 -43.03 -45.55 -13.36
C ASN A 908 -42.78 -44.46 -14.43
N GLY A 909 -41.54 -44.29 -14.91
CA GLY A 909 -41.18 -43.36 -15.99
C GLY A 909 -40.61 -44.04 -17.23
N VAL A 910 -40.30 -43.24 -18.26
CA VAL A 910 -39.55 -43.68 -19.44
C VAL A 910 -38.05 -43.60 -19.14
N GLY A 911 -37.28 -44.60 -19.56
CA GLY A 911 -35.81 -44.56 -19.44
C GLY A 911 -35.23 -43.42 -20.29
N LEU A 912 -35.41 -43.49 -21.60
CA LEU A 912 -35.00 -42.47 -22.56
C LEU A 912 -36.19 -41.96 -23.37
N PHE A 913 -36.60 -40.71 -23.11
CA PHE A 913 -37.70 -40.04 -23.81
C PHE A 913 -37.16 -39.00 -24.79
N LEU A 914 -37.41 -39.21 -26.10
CA LEU A 914 -36.96 -38.34 -27.18
C LEU A 914 -38.15 -37.83 -27.99
N ARG A 915 -38.27 -36.52 -28.15
CA ARG A 915 -39.29 -35.88 -29.00
C ARG A 915 -38.63 -34.77 -29.81
N ASP A 916 -38.62 -34.88 -31.14
CA ASP A 916 -37.97 -33.89 -32.00
C ASP A 916 -36.55 -33.53 -31.51
N ALA A 917 -35.65 -34.52 -31.39
CA ALA A 917 -34.29 -34.38 -30.87
C ALA A 917 -33.31 -35.35 -31.55
N ASP A 918 -32.09 -34.86 -31.80
CA ASP A 918 -30.96 -35.63 -32.31
C ASP A 918 -30.09 -36.13 -31.15
N VAL A 919 -29.71 -37.42 -31.16
CA VAL A 919 -28.89 -38.00 -30.08
C VAL A 919 -27.97 -39.11 -30.57
N LEU A 920 -26.75 -39.13 -30.04
CA LEU A 920 -25.78 -40.20 -30.19
C LEU A 920 -25.45 -40.84 -28.82
N ILE A 921 -25.75 -42.13 -28.66
CA ILE A 921 -25.43 -42.94 -27.49
C ILE A 921 -24.43 -44.03 -27.88
N GLY A 922 -23.26 -44.06 -27.25
CA GLY A 922 -22.17 -44.98 -27.57
C GLY A 922 -22.20 -46.34 -26.85
N GLY A 923 -22.96 -46.46 -25.75
CA GLY A 923 -23.00 -47.69 -24.94
C GLY A 923 -23.85 -47.56 -23.69
N GLY A 924 -23.90 -48.64 -22.89
CA GLY A 924 -24.53 -48.67 -21.56
C GLY A 924 -25.83 -49.46 -21.49
N SER A 925 -26.67 -49.18 -20.48
CA SER A 925 -27.89 -49.93 -20.19
C SER A 925 -29.07 -49.04 -19.80
N ILE A 926 -30.28 -49.47 -20.15
CA ILE A 926 -31.53 -48.81 -19.76
C ILE A 926 -32.48 -49.83 -19.15
N ALA A 927 -33.01 -49.56 -17.96
CA ALA A 927 -34.02 -50.35 -17.29
C ALA A 927 -35.19 -49.46 -16.84
N ALA A 928 -36.40 -49.76 -17.31
CA ALA A 928 -37.62 -49.08 -16.93
C ALA A 928 -38.66 -50.08 -16.41
N THR A 929 -39.29 -49.76 -15.29
CA THR A 929 -40.48 -50.47 -14.75
C THR A 929 -41.66 -49.52 -14.82
N GLY A 930 -42.85 -49.93 -15.23
CA GLY A 930 -44.03 -49.07 -15.38
C GLY A 930 -44.07 -48.21 -16.64
N GLY A 931 -42.94 -48.03 -17.33
CA GLY A 931 -42.83 -47.25 -18.57
C GLY A 931 -41.90 -47.88 -19.62
N ALA A 932 -41.77 -47.21 -20.76
CA ALA A 932 -40.92 -47.65 -21.86
C ALA A 932 -39.43 -47.51 -21.50
N ALA A 933 -38.59 -48.44 -21.95
CA ALA A 933 -37.14 -48.27 -21.85
C ALA A 933 -36.70 -47.11 -22.75
N ILE A 934 -37.23 -47.07 -23.98
CA ILE A 934 -36.97 -46.02 -24.96
C ILE A 934 -38.32 -45.61 -25.56
N ASP A 935 -38.62 -44.32 -25.55
CA ASP A 935 -39.72 -43.72 -26.30
C ASP A 935 -39.20 -42.55 -27.12
N ALA A 936 -38.81 -42.85 -28.36
CA ALA A 936 -38.31 -41.89 -29.31
C ALA A 936 -39.34 -41.63 -30.40
N ASN A 937 -39.72 -40.36 -30.62
CA ASN A 937 -40.73 -40.03 -31.60
C ASN A 937 -40.46 -38.68 -32.29
N ALA A 938 -40.27 -38.74 -33.61
CA ALA A 938 -40.16 -37.60 -34.49
C ALA A 938 -41.53 -37.17 -35.01
N THR A 939 -41.87 -35.90 -34.87
CA THR A 939 -42.99 -35.33 -35.63
C THR A 939 -42.61 -35.20 -37.10
N SER A 940 -43.58 -35.28 -38.01
CA SER A 940 -43.38 -35.49 -39.46
C SER A 940 -42.63 -34.38 -40.21
N THR A 941 -42.15 -33.33 -39.54
CA THR A 941 -41.42 -32.20 -40.15
C THR A 941 -40.03 -31.96 -39.55
N ASN A 942 -39.69 -32.58 -38.41
CA ASN A 942 -38.40 -32.43 -37.75
C ASN A 942 -37.59 -33.72 -37.93
N ILE A 943 -36.34 -33.60 -38.36
CA ILE A 943 -35.41 -34.74 -38.49
C ILE A 943 -35.01 -35.16 -37.07
N ASN A 944 -35.20 -36.44 -36.72
CA ASN A 944 -34.59 -37.06 -35.55
C ASN A 944 -33.52 -38.02 -36.01
N ASP A 945 -32.28 -37.57 -36.06
CA ASP A 945 -31.17 -38.46 -36.26
C ASP A 945 -30.84 -39.18 -34.94
N ILE A 946 -31.23 -40.45 -34.85
CA ILE A 946 -31.08 -41.29 -33.65
C ILE A 946 -29.98 -42.33 -33.89
N GLY A 947 -28.84 -42.17 -33.21
CA GLY A 947 -27.80 -43.19 -33.10
C GLY A 947 -27.74 -43.76 -31.69
N ILE A 948 -28.23 -44.98 -31.46
CA ILE A 948 -28.23 -45.59 -30.12
C ILE A 948 -27.49 -46.92 -30.17
N THR A 949 -26.39 -47.03 -29.42
CA THR A 949 -25.72 -48.30 -29.13
C THR A 949 -25.85 -48.61 -27.64
N LEU A 950 -26.45 -49.74 -27.29
CA LEU A 950 -26.64 -50.16 -25.89
C LEU A 950 -26.24 -51.62 -25.70
N ALA A 951 -25.69 -51.94 -24.52
CA ALA A 951 -25.49 -53.32 -24.09
C ALA A 951 -26.84 -53.99 -23.78
N SER A 952 -27.75 -53.26 -23.12
CA SER A 952 -29.09 -53.78 -22.84
C SER A 952 -30.17 -52.70 -22.69
N ALA A 953 -31.42 -53.03 -23.05
CA ALA A 953 -32.60 -52.24 -22.76
C ALA A 953 -33.72 -53.13 -22.21
N SER A 954 -34.25 -52.83 -21.02
CA SER A 954 -35.35 -53.59 -20.42
C SER A 954 -36.52 -52.71 -20.03
N SER A 955 -37.73 -53.10 -20.40
CA SER A 955 -38.99 -52.47 -19.98
C SER A 955 -39.90 -53.52 -19.35
N SER A 956 -40.49 -53.25 -18.20
CA SER A 956 -41.49 -54.12 -17.58
C SER A 956 -42.73 -53.36 -17.17
N ASN A 957 -43.92 -53.94 -17.37
CA ASN A 957 -45.21 -53.35 -17.00
C ASN A 957 -45.49 -51.96 -17.62
N SER A 958 -44.99 -51.71 -18.84
CA SER A 958 -45.28 -50.45 -19.54
C SER A 958 -46.76 -50.37 -19.91
N ALA A 959 -47.44 -49.28 -19.55
CA ALA A 959 -48.84 -49.07 -19.92
C ALA A 959 -49.07 -48.92 -21.44
N ALA A 960 -48.01 -48.66 -22.21
CA ALA A 960 -48.04 -48.49 -23.66
C ALA A 960 -47.04 -49.45 -24.32
N THR A 961 -46.06 -48.92 -25.06
CA THR A 961 -45.02 -49.70 -25.72
C THR A 961 -43.83 -49.92 -24.79
N GLY A 962 -43.13 -51.07 -24.90
CA GLY A 962 -41.89 -51.30 -24.15
C GLY A 962 -40.68 -50.54 -24.71
N ILE A 963 -40.48 -50.61 -26.03
CA ILE A 963 -39.51 -49.81 -26.79
C ILE A 963 -40.21 -49.21 -28.02
N SER A 964 -40.27 -47.89 -28.12
CA SER A 964 -40.86 -47.15 -29.23
C SER A 964 -39.80 -46.30 -29.91
N ILE A 965 -39.58 -46.52 -31.20
CA ILE A 965 -38.66 -45.73 -32.01
C ILE A 965 -39.38 -45.33 -33.29
N VAL A 966 -39.74 -44.06 -33.36
CA VAL A 966 -40.36 -43.42 -34.51
C VAL A 966 -39.40 -42.35 -35.00
N SER A 967 -38.69 -42.60 -36.10
CA SER A 967 -37.81 -41.60 -36.73
C SER A 967 -38.49 -40.99 -37.94
N SER A 968 -37.96 -39.86 -38.40
CA SER A 968 -38.33 -39.18 -39.64
C SER A 968 -37.23 -39.28 -40.70
N ASP A 969 -35.96 -39.49 -40.36
CA ASP A 969 -34.87 -39.68 -41.35
C ASP A 969 -33.65 -40.42 -40.75
N ASN A 970 -32.78 -40.95 -41.61
CA ASN A 970 -31.42 -41.43 -41.31
C ASN A 970 -30.51 -41.25 -42.55
N THR A 971 -30.56 -40.08 -43.20
CA THR A 971 -29.75 -39.79 -44.39
C THR A 971 -28.30 -39.40 -44.07
N SER A 972 -27.94 -39.26 -42.79
CA SER A 972 -26.82 -38.43 -42.34
C SER A 972 -25.65 -39.19 -41.66
N GLY A 973 -25.51 -40.50 -41.87
CA GLY A 973 -24.33 -41.26 -41.41
C GLY A 973 -24.34 -41.65 -39.93
N TYR A 974 -25.49 -41.54 -39.24
CA TYR A 974 -25.64 -42.11 -37.89
C TYR A 974 -25.64 -43.65 -37.91
N PRO A 975 -25.12 -44.30 -36.85
CA PRO A 975 -24.95 -45.76 -36.80
C PRO A 975 -26.27 -46.55 -36.69
N GLY A 976 -27.44 -45.90 -36.67
CA GLY A 976 -28.73 -46.52 -36.39
C GLY A 976 -28.88 -46.91 -34.91
N VAL A 977 -29.83 -47.81 -34.63
CA VAL A 977 -30.09 -48.33 -33.29
C VAL A 977 -29.58 -49.78 -33.19
N SER A 978 -28.70 -50.05 -32.24
CA SER A 978 -28.14 -51.36 -31.95
C SER A 978 -28.23 -51.65 -30.45
N ILE A 979 -28.97 -52.70 -30.08
CA ILE A 979 -29.13 -53.10 -28.67
C ILE A 979 -28.72 -54.56 -28.51
N GLY A 980 -27.71 -54.81 -27.66
CA GLY A 980 -27.17 -56.15 -27.41
C GLY A 980 -28.21 -57.12 -26.84
N SER A 981 -28.92 -56.73 -25.78
CA SER A 981 -29.99 -57.52 -25.17
C SER A 981 -31.21 -56.66 -24.83
N THR A 982 -32.37 -57.02 -25.37
CA THR A 982 -33.65 -56.37 -25.11
C THR A 982 -34.56 -57.30 -24.33
N THR A 983 -35.17 -56.80 -23.25
CA THR A 983 -36.21 -57.53 -22.50
C THR A 983 -37.43 -56.66 -22.30
N VAL A 984 -38.57 -57.04 -22.86
CA VAL A 984 -39.85 -56.36 -22.65
C VAL A 984 -40.83 -57.32 -22.01
N ALA A 985 -41.44 -56.93 -20.89
CA ALA A 985 -42.44 -57.72 -20.19
C ALA A 985 -43.70 -56.88 -19.94
N ASN A 986 -44.89 -57.43 -20.23
CA ASN A 986 -46.20 -56.82 -19.93
C ASN A 986 -46.39 -55.41 -20.53
N ALA A 987 -46.15 -55.24 -21.82
CA ALA A 987 -46.40 -53.97 -22.51
C ALA A 987 -47.86 -53.84 -22.94
N GLY A 988 -48.52 -52.71 -22.66
CA GLY A 988 -49.94 -52.48 -22.95
C GLY A 988 -50.30 -52.51 -24.45
N THR A 989 -49.39 -52.11 -25.34
CA THR A 989 -49.59 -52.14 -26.81
C THR A 989 -48.56 -53.03 -27.50
N PHE A 990 -47.36 -52.51 -27.75
CA PHE A 990 -46.31 -53.22 -28.47
C PHE A 990 -45.13 -53.55 -27.56
N GLY A 991 -44.49 -54.71 -27.77
CA GLY A 991 -43.20 -54.95 -27.13
C GLY A 991 -42.15 -53.99 -27.67
N VAL A 992 -41.92 -54.06 -28.99
CA VAL A 992 -41.06 -53.15 -29.76
C VAL A 992 -41.88 -52.53 -30.90
N TYR A 993 -41.86 -51.20 -31.04
CA TYR A 993 -42.53 -50.44 -32.09
C TYR A 993 -41.51 -49.63 -32.88
N LEU A 994 -41.33 -49.95 -34.16
CA LEU A 994 -40.38 -49.29 -35.05
C LEU A 994 -41.14 -48.67 -36.23
N LYS A 995 -40.99 -47.36 -36.44
CA LYS A 995 -41.63 -46.67 -37.55
C LYS A 995 -40.74 -45.59 -38.14
N ASN A 996 -40.77 -45.42 -39.47
CA ASN A 996 -40.31 -44.21 -40.12
C ASN A 996 -41.49 -43.35 -40.58
N ASN A 997 -41.55 -42.10 -40.15
CA ASN A 997 -42.65 -41.16 -40.40
C ASN A 997 -42.53 -40.41 -41.74
N ILE A 998 -41.41 -40.51 -42.47
CA ILE A 998 -41.28 -39.92 -43.82
C ILE A 998 -41.43 -41.01 -44.90
N PRO A 999 -42.53 -41.00 -45.69
CA PRO A 999 -42.67 -41.85 -46.86
C PRO A 999 -41.73 -41.39 -48.00
N ASN A 1000 -41.28 -42.32 -48.86
CA ASN A 1000 -40.62 -42.03 -50.16
C ASN A 1000 -39.16 -41.56 -50.19
N ILE A 1001 -38.32 -41.78 -49.17
CA ILE A 1001 -36.86 -41.61 -49.33
C ILE A 1001 -36.19 -43.00 -49.38
N PRO A 1002 -35.80 -43.52 -50.56
CA PRO A 1002 -35.15 -44.83 -50.68
C PRO A 1002 -33.85 -44.87 -49.87
N GLY A 1003 -33.75 -45.83 -48.95
CA GLY A 1003 -32.60 -45.96 -48.05
C GLY A 1003 -32.71 -45.16 -46.75
N SER A 1004 -33.74 -44.30 -46.60
CA SER A 1004 -34.08 -43.71 -45.30
C SER A 1004 -34.84 -44.73 -44.45
N GLY A 1005 -34.39 -44.91 -43.22
CA GLY A 1005 -34.99 -45.82 -42.27
C GLY A 1005 -34.08 -45.97 -41.07
N VAL A 1006 -34.68 -46.12 -39.89
CA VAL A 1006 -33.93 -46.52 -38.71
C VAL A 1006 -33.39 -47.92 -38.98
N LEU A 1007 -32.08 -48.06 -39.09
CA LEU A 1007 -31.44 -49.37 -39.05
C LEU A 1007 -31.48 -49.84 -37.60
N ALA A 1008 -32.42 -50.71 -37.26
CA ALA A 1008 -32.57 -51.24 -35.92
C ALA A 1008 -32.08 -52.70 -35.85
N ALA A 1009 -31.06 -52.97 -35.04
CA ALA A 1009 -30.52 -54.30 -34.80
C ALA A 1009 -30.66 -54.67 -33.33
N PHE A 1010 -31.28 -55.82 -33.07
CA PHE A 1010 -31.45 -56.35 -31.73
C PHE A 1010 -30.74 -57.70 -31.61
N GLY A 1011 -29.77 -57.80 -30.70
CA GLY A 1011 -28.93 -58.98 -30.50
C GLY A 1011 -29.71 -60.16 -29.92
N SER A 1012 -30.12 -60.08 -28.65
CA SER A 1012 -31.05 -61.01 -28.00
C SER A 1012 -32.33 -60.27 -27.64
N LEU A 1013 -33.46 -60.59 -28.26
CA LEU A 1013 -34.74 -59.93 -28.01
C LEU A 1013 -35.70 -60.86 -27.26
N ASN A 1014 -36.07 -60.55 -26.01
CA ASN A 1014 -37.06 -61.27 -25.24
C ASN A 1014 -38.30 -60.40 -25.01
N VAL A 1015 -39.45 -60.75 -25.56
CA VAL A 1015 -40.71 -60.02 -25.40
C VAL A 1015 -41.78 -60.94 -24.83
N THR A 1016 -42.39 -60.55 -23.71
CA THR A 1016 -43.48 -61.29 -23.06
C THR A 1016 -44.65 -60.35 -22.72
N GLY A 1017 -45.90 -60.82 -22.87
CA GLY A 1017 -47.10 -60.12 -22.40
C GLY A 1017 -47.45 -58.80 -23.11
N SER A 1018 -47.23 -58.67 -24.43
CA SER A 1018 -47.59 -57.45 -25.18
C SER A 1018 -49.06 -57.44 -25.62
N GLY A 1019 -49.80 -56.34 -25.50
CA GLY A 1019 -51.24 -56.28 -25.79
C GLY A 1019 -51.68 -56.42 -27.25
N GLN A 1020 -50.90 -55.93 -28.23
CA GLN A 1020 -51.19 -55.99 -29.67
C GLN A 1020 -50.18 -56.84 -30.43
N ALA A 1021 -48.92 -56.42 -30.51
CA ALA A 1021 -47.88 -57.22 -31.14
C ALA A 1021 -46.58 -57.23 -30.34
N GLY A 1022 -45.84 -58.35 -30.40
CA GLY A 1022 -44.53 -58.43 -29.78
C GLY A 1022 -43.55 -57.45 -30.42
N VAL A 1023 -43.52 -57.41 -31.75
CA VAL A 1023 -42.73 -56.48 -32.56
C VAL A 1023 -43.61 -55.92 -33.68
N TYR A 1024 -43.59 -54.60 -33.86
CA TYR A 1024 -44.22 -53.89 -34.97
C TYR A 1024 -43.18 -53.10 -35.76
N VAL A 1025 -43.16 -53.24 -37.09
CA VAL A 1025 -42.22 -52.54 -37.98
C VAL A 1025 -42.96 -51.94 -39.17
N GLN A 1026 -42.82 -50.62 -39.37
CA GLN A 1026 -43.38 -49.90 -40.52
C GLN A 1026 -42.37 -48.94 -41.16
N ASN A 1027 -42.28 -48.95 -42.48
CA ASN A 1027 -41.45 -48.06 -43.30
C ASN A 1027 -39.95 -48.03 -42.89
N THR A 1028 -39.39 -49.11 -42.35
CA THR A 1028 -38.03 -49.09 -41.80
C THR A 1028 -37.30 -50.43 -41.92
N ASN A 1029 -35.99 -50.42 -41.63
CA ASN A 1029 -35.11 -51.58 -41.70
C ASN A 1029 -34.84 -52.17 -40.31
N ALA A 1030 -35.25 -53.41 -40.04
CA ALA A 1030 -35.02 -54.04 -38.75
C ALA A 1030 -34.40 -55.44 -38.87
N SER A 1031 -33.60 -55.84 -37.88
CA SER A 1031 -33.09 -57.20 -37.78
C SER A 1031 -33.19 -57.73 -36.36
N PHE A 1032 -33.66 -58.97 -36.26
CA PHE A 1032 -33.88 -59.69 -35.01
C PHE A 1032 -33.24 -61.08 -35.17
N SER A 1033 -32.32 -61.44 -34.27
CA SER A 1033 -31.70 -62.76 -34.24
C SER A 1033 -31.92 -63.40 -32.87
N GLY A 1034 -32.19 -64.71 -32.81
CA GLY A 1034 -32.34 -65.42 -31.53
C GLY A 1034 -33.47 -64.87 -30.64
N ALA A 1035 -34.48 -64.21 -31.21
CA ALA A 1035 -35.52 -63.56 -30.43
C ALA A 1035 -36.45 -64.59 -29.79
N THR A 1036 -36.86 -64.38 -28.54
CA THR A 1036 -37.94 -65.10 -27.87
C THR A 1036 -39.12 -64.14 -27.71
N ILE A 1037 -40.19 -64.34 -28.49
CA ILE A 1037 -41.40 -63.52 -28.42
C ILE A 1037 -42.53 -64.44 -27.96
N GLY A 1038 -42.95 -64.30 -26.71
CA GLY A 1038 -43.96 -65.13 -26.06
C GLY A 1038 -45.20 -64.33 -25.64
N THR A 1039 -46.41 -64.89 -25.70
CA THR A 1039 -47.64 -64.28 -25.15
C THR A 1039 -47.91 -62.84 -25.65
N SER A 1040 -47.79 -62.62 -26.95
CA SER A 1040 -48.27 -61.40 -27.60
C SER A 1040 -49.78 -61.50 -27.86
N GLY A 1041 -50.51 -60.39 -27.85
CA GLY A 1041 -51.93 -60.34 -28.21
C GLY A 1041 -52.18 -60.83 -29.63
N THR A 1042 -52.38 -59.93 -30.58
CA THR A 1042 -52.72 -60.28 -31.96
C THR A 1042 -51.58 -60.99 -32.71
N HIS A 1043 -50.36 -60.46 -32.67
CA HIS A 1043 -49.24 -60.93 -33.51
C HIS A 1043 -47.91 -61.05 -32.76
N ALA A 1044 -47.06 -62.04 -33.07
CA ALA A 1044 -45.71 -62.03 -32.50
C ALA A 1044 -44.84 -60.98 -33.21
N VAL A 1045 -44.90 -60.94 -34.54
CA VAL A 1045 -44.26 -59.90 -35.38
C VAL A 1045 -45.26 -59.37 -36.40
N GLU A 1046 -45.35 -58.06 -36.54
CA GLU A 1046 -46.19 -57.36 -37.52
C GLU A 1046 -45.34 -56.42 -38.38
N LEU A 1047 -45.38 -56.61 -39.69
CA LEU A 1047 -44.64 -55.86 -40.69
C LEU A 1047 -45.64 -55.13 -41.60
N VAL A 1048 -45.50 -53.81 -41.74
CA VAL A 1048 -46.44 -52.99 -42.50
C VAL A 1048 -45.69 -52.09 -43.48
N ALA A 1049 -46.17 -51.93 -44.71
CA ALA A 1049 -45.75 -50.86 -45.62
C ALA A 1049 -46.96 -50.27 -46.36
N GLN A 1050 -47.15 -48.96 -46.25
CA GLN A 1050 -48.17 -48.18 -46.96
C GLN A 1050 -47.62 -47.59 -48.28
N ILE A 1051 -48.43 -46.79 -48.98
CA ILE A 1051 -48.10 -46.25 -50.31
C ILE A 1051 -46.78 -45.47 -50.24
N GLY A 1052 -45.78 -45.92 -51.01
CA GLY A 1052 -44.47 -45.27 -51.06
C GLY A 1052 -43.53 -45.60 -49.89
N GLU A 1053 -43.92 -46.49 -48.99
CA GLU A 1053 -43.09 -46.96 -47.88
C GLU A 1053 -42.29 -48.21 -48.27
N ASN A 1054 -41.14 -48.42 -47.62
CA ASN A 1054 -40.34 -49.63 -47.75
C ASN A 1054 -39.95 -50.18 -46.37
N THR A 1055 -40.38 -51.40 -46.08
CA THR A 1055 -40.10 -52.10 -44.82
C THR A 1055 -39.22 -53.30 -45.09
N THR A 1056 -37.99 -53.32 -44.59
CA THR A 1056 -37.08 -54.47 -44.73
C THR A 1056 -36.81 -55.10 -43.38
N VAL A 1057 -37.19 -56.36 -43.18
CA VAL A 1057 -37.00 -57.02 -41.88
C VAL A 1057 -36.34 -58.38 -42.01
N ALA A 1058 -35.35 -58.66 -41.16
CA ALA A 1058 -34.78 -59.99 -40.99
C ALA A 1058 -35.15 -60.56 -39.61
N VAL A 1059 -35.75 -61.76 -39.57
CA VAL A 1059 -36.06 -62.53 -38.36
C VAL A 1059 -35.38 -63.89 -38.47
N SER A 1060 -34.37 -64.17 -37.66
CA SER A 1060 -33.58 -65.41 -37.78
C SER A 1060 -33.41 -66.14 -36.45
N GLY A 1061 -33.52 -67.48 -36.44
CA GLY A 1061 -33.23 -68.31 -35.27
C GLY A 1061 -34.10 -68.03 -34.03
N SER A 1062 -35.30 -67.50 -34.24
CA SER A 1062 -36.17 -66.97 -33.17
C SER A 1062 -37.27 -67.96 -32.77
N GLN A 1063 -37.71 -67.90 -31.52
CA GLN A 1063 -38.88 -68.60 -30.98
C GLN A 1063 -40.05 -67.61 -30.83
N LEU A 1064 -41.03 -67.72 -31.72
CA LEU A 1064 -42.25 -66.93 -31.72
C LEU A 1064 -43.40 -67.79 -31.19
N SER A 1065 -44.00 -67.43 -30.06
CA SER A 1065 -45.01 -68.25 -29.39
C SER A 1065 -46.12 -67.42 -28.76
N GLY A 1066 -47.34 -67.99 -28.69
CA GLY A 1066 -48.44 -67.41 -27.91
C GLY A 1066 -49.12 -66.21 -28.52
N ALA A 1067 -48.98 -65.97 -29.83
CA ALA A 1067 -49.82 -65.02 -30.57
C ALA A 1067 -51.24 -65.57 -30.75
N THR A 1068 -52.27 -64.75 -30.48
CA THR A 1068 -53.69 -65.15 -30.60
C THR A 1068 -54.24 -65.13 -32.02
N ASN A 1069 -53.48 -64.58 -32.99
CA ASN A 1069 -53.82 -64.64 -34.41
C ASN A 1069 -52.63 -65.19 -35.23
N ASN A 1070 -51.76 -64.33 -35.77
CA ASN A 1070 -50.65 -64.78 -36.63
C ASN A 1070 -49.30 -64.71 -35.91
N GLY A 1071 -48.40 -65.66 -36.19
CA GLY A 1071 -47.02 -65.60 -35.73
C GLY A 1071 -46.29 -64.40 -36.34
N VAL A 1072 -46.19 -64.36 -37.67
CA VAL A 1072 -45.72 -63.20 -38.42
C VAL A 1072 -46.84 -62.70 -39.34
N ASN A 1073 -47.26 -61.45 -39.17
CA ASN A 1073 -48.21 -60.76 -40.03
C ASN A 1073 -47.46 -59.77 -40.93
N ILE A 1074 -47.71 -59.80 -42.24
CA ILE A 1074 -47.06 -58.96 -43.22
C ILE A 1074 -48.14 -58.29 -44.07
N LEU A 1075 -48.15 -56.97 -44.09
CA LEU A 1075 -49.17 -56.17 -44.77
C LEU A 1075 -48.52 -55.14 -45.67
N ALA A 1076 -48.84 -55.18 -46.97
CA ALA A 1076 -48.41 -54.17 -47.93
C ALA A 1076 -49.64 -53.54 -48.63
N THR A 1077 -49.72 -52.21 -48.58
CA THR A 1077 -50.78 -51.38 -49.19
C THR A 1077 -50.10 -50.29 -50.01
N GLY A 1078 -49.69 -50.61 -51.24
CA GLY A 1078 -48.98 -49.70 -52.16
C GLY A 1078 -47.49 -49.47 -51.85
N GLY A 1079 -46.97 -50.16 -50.83
CA GLY A 1079 -45.56 -50.14 -50.42
C GLY A 1079 -44.84 -51.45 -50.71
N THR A 1080 -43.56 -51.50 -50.34
CA THR A 1080 -42.74 -52.71 -50.43
C THR A 1080 -42.41 -53.26 -49.05
N VAL A 1081 -42.64 -54.56 -48.83
CA VAL A 1081 -42.09 -55.27 -47.67
C VAL A 1081 -41.07 -56.32 -48.13
N ASN A 1082 -39.84 -56.23 -47.63
CA ASN A 1082 -38.78 -57.22 -47.86
C ASN A 1082 -38.50 -57.97 -46.54
N ALA A 1083 -39.11 -59.15 -46.36
CA ALA A 1083 -38.96 -59.93 -45.14
C ALA A 1083 -38.09 -61.18 -45.35
N THR A 1084 -37.04 -61.35 -44.54
CA THR A 1084 -36.20 -62.55 -44.46
C THR A 1084 -36.46 -63.27 -43.14
N ILE A 1085 -37.18 -64.38 -43.16
CA ILE A 1085 -37.60 -65.14 -41.99
C ILE A 1085 -36.91 -66.50 -42.06
N LEU A 1086 -35.87 -66.74 -41.25
CA LEU A 1086 -35.00 -67.91 -41.34
C LEU A 1086 -34.93 -68.72 -40.04
N ASN A 1087 -35.01 -70.05 -40.11
CA ASN A 1087 -34.73 -70.95 -38.97
C ASN A 1087 -35.52 -70.65 -37.68
N ASN A 1088 -36.77 -70.17 -37.79
CA ASN A 1088 -37.58 -69.81 -36.62
C ASN A 1088 -38.52 -70.94 -36.18
N GLN A 1089 -38.81 -71.00 -34.88
CA GLN A 1089 -39.88 -71.81 -34.30
C GLN A 1089 -41.12 -70.94 -34.10
N ILE A 1090 -42.22 -71.21 -34.81
CA ILE A 1090 -43.40 -70.34 -34.81
C ILE A 1090 -44.64 -71.10 -34.31
N GLY A 1091 -45.12 -70.74 -33.12
CA GLY A 1091 -46.37 -71.22 -32.51
C GLY A 1091 -47.39 -70.09 -32.37
N ALA A 1092 -48.41 -70.08 -33.22
CA ALA A 1092 -49.53 -69.14 -33.17
C ALA A 1092 -50.86 -69.93 -33.22
N THR A 1093 -51.95 -69.36 -32.71
CA THR A 1093 -53.27 -70.01 -32.78
C THR A 1093 -53.93 -69.92 -34.16
N GLY A 1094 -53.57 -68.92 -34.97
CA GLY A 1094 -53.91 -68.77 -36.39
C GLY A 1094 -52.76 -69.22 -37.29
N ASN A 1095 -52.30 -68.38 -38.21
CA ASN A 1095 -51.27 -68.76 -39.18
C ASN A 1095 -49.85 -68.53 -38.63
N SER A 1096 -48.89 -69.40 -38.95
CA SER A 1096 -47.48 -69.14 -38.58
C SER A 1096 -46.95 -67.90 -39.33
N ILE A 1097 -47.27 -67.76 -40.61
CA ILE A 1097 -46.98 -66.57 -41.43
C ILE A 1097 -48.23 -66.21 -42.23
N ASN A 1098 -48.63 -64.94 -42.20
CA ASN A 1098 -49.72 -64.39 -43.00
C ASN A 1098 -49.22 -63.15 -43.75
N ALA A 1099 -49.21 -63.17 -45.07
CA ALA A 1099 -48.78 -62.06 -45.91
C ALA A 1099 -49.90 -61.58 -46.82
N ILE A 1100 -50.22 -60.29 -46.79
CA ILE A 1100 -51.36 -59.70 -47.48
C ILE A 1100 -50.90 -58.52 -48.35
N THR A 1101 -51.21 -58.55 -49.65
CA THR A 1101 -51.11 -57.39 -50.56
C THR A 1101 -52.49 -56.81 -50.83
N GLN A 1102 -52.71 -55.53 -50.47
CA GLN A 1102 -54.01 -54.88 -50.52
C GLN A 1102 -54.31 -54.09 -51.80
N ASP A 1103 -53.32 -53.85 -52.66
CA ASP A 1103 -53.46 -53.19 -53.97
C ASP A 1103 -52.39 -53.68 -54.96
N ASN A 1104 -52.44 -53.16 -56.20
CA ASN A 1104 -51.56 -53.57 -57.29
C ASN A 1104 -50.15 -52.97 -57.23
N ALA A 1105 -49.94 -51.94 -56.42
CA ALA A 1105 -48.64 -51.32 -56.21
C ALA A 1105 -47.87 -51.98 -55.05
N ALA A 1106 -48.57 -52.74 -54.20
CA ALA A 1106 -47.98 -53.49 -53.10
C ALA A 1106 -47.05 -54.61 -53.59
N THR A 1107 -45.85 -54.67 -53.02
CA THR A 1107 -44.88 -55.75 -53.26
C THR A 1107 -44.45 -56.36 -51.93
N ILE A 1108 -44.49 -57.69 -51.83
CA ILE A 1108 -43.94 -58.42 -50.69
C ILE A 1108 -42.89 -59.41 -51.19
N SER A 1109 -41.63 -59.22 -50.81
CA SER A 1109 -40.54 -60.16 -51.03
C SER A 1109 -40.27 -60.95 -49.75
N LEU A 1110 -40.43 -62.28 -49.78
CA LEU A 1110 -40.27 -63.17 -48.64
C LEU A 1110 -39.13 -64.17 -48.86
N ASN A 1111 -38.24 -64.33 -47.90
CA ASN A 1111 -37.28 -65.43 -47.86
C ASN A 1111 -37.54 -66.29 -46.61
N LEU A 1112 -37.96 -67.55 -46.78
CA LEU A 1112 -38.60 -68.35 -45.72
C LEU A 1112 -37.84 -69.63 -45.30
N ASN A 1113 -36.52 -69.72 -45.47
CA ASN A 1113 -35.78 -70.97 -45.27
C ASN A 1113 -35.75 -71.46 -43.81
N GLY A 1114 -36.02 -72.74 -43.57
CA GLY A 1114 -35.75 -73.42 -42.29
C GLY A 1114 -36.73 -73.17 -41.15
N ASN A 1115 -37.89 -72.55 -41.38
CA ASN A 1115 -38.89 -72.31 -40.33
C ASN A 1115 -39.72 -73.57 -40.03
N SER A 1116 -39.96 -73.87 -38.75
CA SER A 1116 -40.76 -75.01 -38.28
C SER A 1116 -41.91 -74.55 -37.37
N GLY A 1117 -43.14 -74.99 -37.64
CA GLY A 1117 -44.27 -74.84 -36.71
C GLY A 1117 -44.25 -75.98 -35.68
N ILE A 1118 -44.39 -75.66 -34.39
CA ILE A 1118 -44.35 -76.66 -33.31
C ILE A 1118 -45.68 -76.66 -32.52
N GLY A 1119 -46.62 -77.53 -32.92
CA GLY A 1119 -47.83 -77.92 -32.17
C GLY A 1119 -49.00 -76.91 -32.21
N GLY A 1120 -50.28 -77.31 -32.23
CA GLY A 1120 -50.90 -78.62 -32.21
C GLY A 1120 -52.44 -78.48 -32.33
N GLY A 1121 -53.00 -79.09 -33.36
CA GLY A 1121 -54.41 -79.09 -33.76
C GLY A 1121 -54.50 -79.46 -35.24
N ALA A 1122 -55.48 -80.25 -35.66
CA ALA A 1122 -55.59 -80.68 -37.06
C ALA A 1122 -55.59 -79.47 -38.01
N PRO A 1123 -54.84 -79.50 -39.13
CA PRO A 1123 -54.66 -78.34 -40.00
C PRO A 1123 -55.96 -78.06 -40.75
N THR A 1124 -56.74 -77.10 -40.28
CA THR A 1124 -57.82 -76.48 -41.07
C THR A 1124 -57.47 -75.07 -41.56
N ALA A 1125 -56.29 -74.53 -41.24
CA ALA A 1125 -55.76 -73.27 -41.77
C ALA A 1125 -54.22 -73.35 -41.94
N GLY A 1126 -53.70 -72.77 -43.03
CA GLY A 1126 -52.36 -73.01 -43.56
C GLY A 1126 -51.20 -72.48 -42.69
N THR A 1127 -50.08 -73.19 -42.71
CA THR A 1127 -48.83 -72.77 -42.04
C THR A 1127 -48.27 -71.46 -42.61
N ILE A 1128 -48.48 -71.21 -43.90
CA ILE A 1128 -48.12 -69.95 -44.57
C ILE A 1128 -49.30 -69.54 -45.44
N VAL A 1129 -49.87 -68.36 -45.20
CA VAL A 1129 -50.98 -67.80 -45.98
C VAL A 1129 -50.49 -66.61 -46.78
N LEU A 1130 -50.66 -66.65 -48.10
CA LEU A 1130 -50.45 -65.53 -49.00
C LEU A 1130 -51.82 -65.07 -49.51
N ASN A 1131 -52.23 -63.86 -49.19
CA ASN A 1131 -53.51 -63.29 -49.58
C ASN A 1131 -53.30 -62.11 -50.53
N ASN A 1132 -53.63 -62.31 -51.81
CA ASN A 1132 -53.55 -61.26 -52.82
C ASN A 1132 -54.93 -60.67 -53.08
N THR A 1133 -55.32 -59.65 -52.32
CA THR A 1133 -56.69 -59.11 -52.40
C THR A 1133 -56.90 -58.13 -53.56
N ALA A 1134 -55.84 -57.68 -54.25
CA ALA A 1134 -55.97 -56.65 -55.29
C ALA A 1134 -54.78 -56.57 -56.28
N ALA A 1135 -54.23 -57.71 -56.69
CA ALA A 1135 -53.19 -57.81 -57.75
C ALA A 1135 -51.78 -57.31 -57.40
N GLY A 1136 -51.36 -57.39 -56.13
CA GLY A 1136 -49.98 -57.08 -55.72
C GLY A 1136 -48.98 -58.17 -56.14
N THR A 1137 -47.69 -57.90 -55.96
CA THR A 1137 -46.59 -58.83 -56.32
C THR A 1137 -46.05 -59.55 -55.08
N PHE A 1138 -45.91 -60.88 -55.16
CA PHE A 1138 -45.24 -61.70 -54.14
C PHE A 1138 -43.97 -62.34 -54.72
N ASN A 1139 -42.80 -62.00 -54.16
CA ASN A 1139 -41.52 -62.63 -54.51
C ASN A 1139 -41.09 -63.57 -53.38
N VAL A 1140 -41.47 -64.84 -53.43
CA VAL A 1140 -41.17 -65.81 -52.36
C VAL A 1140 -40.00 -66.70 -52.75
N THR A 1141 -38.93 -66.67 -51.96
CA THR A 1141 -37.80 -67.61 -52.04
C THR A 1141 -37.85 -68.57 -50.86
N GLN A 1142 -37.93 -69.87 -51.15
CA GLN A 1142 -37.88 -70.95 -50.15
C GLN A 1142 -37.01 -72.08 -50.70
N SER A 1143 -35.98 -72.46 -49.97
CA SER A 1143 -35.05 -73.54 -50.28
C SER A 1143 -35.42 -74.74 -49.40
N ALA A 1144 -35.60 -75.90 -50.03
CA ALA A 1144 -35.98 -77.13 -49.34
C ALA A 1144 -34.87 -77.59 -48.37
N VAL A 1145 -35.20 -77.75 -47.10
CA VAL A 1145 -34.30 -78.37 -46.11
C VAL A 1145 -34.32 -79.88 -46.32
N VAL A 1146 -33.18 -80.46 -46.68
CA VAL A 1146 -33.00 -81.93 -46.76
C VAL A 1146 -32.78 -82.48 -45.34
N GLY A 1147 -33.86 -82.94 -44.71
CA GLY A 1147 -33.88 -83.64 -43.41
C GLY A 1147 -35.16 -84.48 -43.22
N PRO A 1148 -35.17 -85.53 -42.37
CA PRO A 1148 -36.23 -86.56 -42.33
C PRO A 1148 -37.60 -86.01 -41.87
N PRO A 1149 -38.72 -86.70 -42.16
CA PRO A 1149 -40.00 -86.07 -42.47
C PRO A 1149 -40.67 -85.51 -41.23
N VAL A 1150 -40.70 -84.18 -41.12
CA VAL A 1150 -41.57 -83.45 -40.19
C VAL A 1150 -42.44 -82.51 -41.02
N VAL A 1151 -43.74 -82.81 -41.01
CA VAL A 1151 -44.92 -81.99 -41.34
C VAL A 1151 -44.84 -81.14 -42.62
N SER A 1152 -45.63 -81.54 -43.63
CA SER A 1152 -45.98 -80.74 -44.81
C SER A 1152 -46.33 -79.29 -44.43
N LEU A 1153 -45.51 -78.33 -44.81
CA LEU A 1153 -45.86 -76.91 -44.80
C LEU A 1153 -46.95 -76.69 -45.86
N GLY A 1154 -48.21 -76.57 -45.42
CA GLY A 1154 -49.30 -76.14 -46.28
C GLY A 1154 -49.12 -74.66 -46.62
N LEU A 1155 -48.68 -74.37 -47.85
CA LEU A 1155 -48.77 -73.05 -48.44
C LEU A 1155 -50.20 -72.87 -48.96
N VAL A 1156 -50.94 -71.93 -48.38
CA VAL A 1156 -52.29 -71.58 -48.85
C VAL A 1156 -52.20 -70.24 -49.55
N ILE A 1157 -52.49 -70.24 -50.85
CA ILE A 1157 -52.63 -69.02 -51.64
C ILE A 1157 -54.13 -68.76 -51.78
N SER A 1158 -54.63 -67.71 -51.15
CA SER A 1158 -55.99 -67.22 -51.29
C SER A 1158 -56.00 -66.11 -52.32
N GLN A 1159 -56.71 -66.31 -53.44
CA GLN A 1159 -56.75 -65.40 -54.57
C GLN A 1159 -58.20 -64.97 -54.83
N ASP A 1160 -58.45 -63.67 -54.95
CA ASP A 1160 -59.72 -63.17 -55.48
C ASP A 1160 -59.67 -63.21 -57.02
N ASN A 1161 -60.73 -63.72 -57.67
CA ASN A 1161 -60.76 -64.38 -58.99
C ASN A 1161 -60.35 -63.58 -60.27
N THR A 1162 -59.52 -62.53 -60.21
CA THR A 1162 -59.26 -61.67 -61.39
C THR A 1162 -57.81 -61.29 -61.71
N SER A 1163 -56.78 -61.72 -60.97
CA SER A 1163 -55.41 -61.21 -61.17
C SER A 1163 -54.32 -62.28 -61.03
N ALA A 1164 -53.44 -62.45 -62.04
CA ALA A 1164 -52.38 -63.45 -62.04
C ALA A 1164 -51.34 -63.22 -60.92
N VAL A 1165 -51.07 -64.24 -60.09
CA VAL A 1165 -49.94 -64.26 -59.16
C VAL A 1165 -48.70 -64.64 -59.96
N ASP A 1166 -47.77 -63.70 -60.14
CA ASP A 1166 -46.49 -63.96 -60.81
C ASP A 1166 -45.49 -64.57 -59.81
N ILE A 1167 -45.61 -65.89 -59.59
CA ILE A 1167 -44.63 -66.63 -58.77
C ILE A 1167 -43.38 -66.85 -59.62
N THR A 1168 -42.46 -65.90 -59.57
CA THR A 1168 -41.34 -65.83 -60.52
C THR A 1168 -40.23 -66.87 -60.25
N THR A 1169 -40.14 -67.47 -59.05
CA THR A 1169 -39.18 -68.57 -58.78
C THR A 1169 -39.53 -69.38 -57.51
N ILE A 1170 -40.03 -70.62 -57.65
CA ILE A 1170 -39.97 -71.63 -56.58
C ILE A 1170 -38.80 -72.57 -56.90
N SER A 1171 -37.70 -72.45 -56.18
CA SER A 1171 -36.53 -73.34 -56.32
C SER A 1171 -36.61 -74.51 -55.32
N GLY A 1172 -37.44 -75.51 -55.63
CA GLY A 1172 -37.56 -76.76 -54.88
C GLY A 1172 -38.49 -77.76 -55.55
N THR A 1173 -38.27 -79.06 -55.35
CA THR A 1173 -39.13 -80.13 -55.87
C THR A 1173 -40.46 -80.15 -55.10
N LEU A 1174 -41.49 -79.47 -55.62
CA LEU A 1174 -42.86 -79.62 -55.12
C LEU A 1174 -43.35 -81.01 -55.53
N THR A 1175 -43.61 -81.89 -54.57
CA THR A 1175 -44.36 -83.12 -54.83
C THR A 1175 -45.82 -82.78 -55.16
N GLU A 1176 -46.30 -83.28 -56.29
CA GLU A 1176 -47.65 -83.07 -56.82
C GLU A 1176 -48.72 -83.45 -55.77
N GLY A 1177 -49.50 -82.46 -55.31
CA GLY A 1177 -50.55 -82.64 -54.29
C GLY A 1177 -50.70 -81.53 -53.25
N GLN A 1178 -49.84 -80.49 -53.25
CA GLN A 1178 -49.78 -79.48 -52.18
C GLN A 1178 -50.32 -78.08 -52.54
N ILE A 1179 -50.89 -77.89 -53.73
CA ILE A 1179 -51.66 -76.67 -54.05
C ILE A 1179 -53.13 -77.06 -53.94
N ILE A 1180 -53.76 -76.73 -52.82
CA ILE A 1180 -55.21 -76.79 -52.69
C ILE A 1180 -55.70 -75.38 -53.04
N PRO A 1181 -56.32 -75.16 -54.22
CA PRO A 1181 -57.09 -73.94 -54.44
C PRO A 1181 -58.16 -73.91 -53.34
N ALA A 1182 -58.16 -72.87 -52.51
CA ALA A 1182 -59.31 -72.62 -51.65
C ALA A 1182 -60.54 -72.40 -52.55
N PRO A 1183 -61.72 -72.95 -52.24
CA PRO A 1183 -62.94 -72.62 -52.96
C PRO A 1183 -63.33 -71.15 -52.80
#